data_AF-A5GRG4-F1
#
_entry.id   AF-A5GRG4-F1
#
_cell.length_a   1.000
_cell.length_b   1.000
_cell.length_c   1.000
_cell.angle_alpha   90.00
_cell.angle_beta   90.00
_cell.angle_gamma   90.00
#
_symmetry.space_group_name_H-M   'P 1'
#
loop_
_entity.id
_entity.type
_entity.pdbx_description
1 polymer ?
#
loop_
_entity_poly.entity_id
_entity_poly.type
_entity_poly.pdbx_seq_one_letter_code
_entity_poly.pdbx_strand_id
1 'polypeptide(L)'
;MSSFAALQRYPMQWRRWAVLTLSLLMARYLFWRVSSTLNFTSPAVAGLSLLLLGCELVLLISAFLPLWFSLARRRPLKPQPLGRFPAVDLLLPSCGEPLDVVRRSLQGALALDYPTLTVWLLDDTDRPELQRLASQLGCRYQARAEHAHAKAGNLNAALPLLHGELVAVLDADVVPQRTFLERTVSLLEQDSSAALVQTPQSYMNADPVLRNLQLERWLLPDEESFYRWVEPVRQGVGAVVCAGTSFVVRRRALMAVGGFETGTPSEDLATGIRLAAAGWRLHFLAEKLSAGLAPHSAAAMARQRCRWASGTLQILRTGANPFKIAGLSPLQRLAFAEGILHWLNVLPQLLLLLMPLLAVLAGGTPIRLDGGGLVSVALPFYAAQMLLARPISGQARGAVLPELYRWIFLVPLVGAVLSTIAKRPKTFRVTPKAPGPTRGAEPGLVIPLAGLLAVQGLALVGLLRWPPPAAPLGLTLFWLSSSTLLLGLSLRCCWDRPGVSAVPWFAVQSKQSWGQVTALSEEGLEARLTGKQIPTQHWGLPLELACQKGQRIGMNWKQLNAEQQHWLQQRLYGKSGCWPVRRAPFELRALGPVLLRLITPARPETWFNRSLLPLELQGLASSPLTQASRPSPMNESASTRMNMATPG
;
A
#
# COMPACT_ATOMS: atom_id res chain seq x y z
N MET A 1 18.64 6.17 -2.08
CA MET A 1 18.59 5.98 -0.60
C MET A 1 17.46 5.02 -0.29
N SER A 2 17.74 3.87 0.34
CA SER A 2 16.71 2.87 0.69
C SER A 2 15.69 3.43 1.69
N SER A 3 14.45 2.93 1.68
CA SER A 3 13.37 3.36 2.61
C SER A 3 13.76 3.21 4.08
N PHE A 4 14.70 2.29 4.37
CA PHE A 4 15.26 2.09 5.69
C PHE A 4 16.04 3.32 6.22
N ALA A 5 16.73 4.06 5.34
CA ALA A 5 17.42 5.29 5.70
C ALA A 5 16.46 6.42 6.10
N ALA A 6 15.19 6.38 5.66
CA ALA A 6 14.21 7.42 5.95
C ALA A 6 13.72 7.39 7.40
N LEU A 7 13.60 6.19 8.00
CA LEU A 7 13.37 6.04 9.45
C LEU A 7 14.64 6.43 10.23
N GLN A 8 15.82 6.01 9.78
CA GLN A 8 17.08 6.36 10.44
C GLN A 8 17.46 7.85 10.35
N ARG A 9 16.67 8.69 9.65
CA ARG A 9 16.90 10.14 9.55
C ARG A 9 16.90 10.83 10.92
N TYR A 10 16.12 10.32 11.87
CA TYR A 10 16.07 10.87 13.22
C TYR A 10 16.73 9.91 14.21
N PRO A 11 17.70 10.37 15.02
CA PRO A 11 18.31 9.56 16.07
C PRO A 11 17.26 8.98 17.01
N MET A 12 17.53 7.79 17.56
CA MET A 12 16.64 7.14 18.53
C MET A 12 16.33 8.04 19.74
N GLN A 13 17.28 8.87 20.17
CA GLN A 13 17.07 9.84 21.25
C GLN A 13 15.99 10.88 20.91
N TRP A 14 16.01 11.44 19.68
CA TRP A 14 14.98 12.37 19.24
C TRP A 14 13.59 11.73 19.25
N ARG A 15 13.48 10.47 18.79
CA ARG A 15 12.21 9.74 18.81
C ARG A 15 11.68 9.52 20.23
N ARG A 16 12.57 9.17 21.16
CA ARG A 16 12.21 9.02 22.59
C ARG A 16 11.63 10.31 23.14
N TRP A 17 12.27 11.45 22.89
CA TRP A 17 11.75 12.75 23.31
C TRP A 17 10.42 13.08 22.65
N ALA A 18 10.27 12.83 21.34
CA ALA A 18 9.01 13.08 20.64
C ALA A 18 7.85 12.23 21.21
N VAL A 19 8.08 10.93 21.44
CA VAL A 19 7.08 10.02 22.03
C VAL A 19 6.77 10.39 23.48
N LEU A 20 7.79 10.76 24.28
CA LEU A 20 7.61 11.22 25.65
C LEU A 20 6.76 12.50 25.70
N THR A 21 7.11 13.51 24.91
CA THR A 21 6.35 14.77 24.81
C THR A 21 4.91 14.51 24.41
N LEU A 22 4.66 13.70 23.37
CA LEU A 22 3.30 13.36 22.96
C LEU A 22 2.54 12.60 24.05
N SER A 23 3.20 11.69 24.76
CA SER A 23 2.56 10.90 25.84
C SER A 23 2.22 11.77 27.04
N LEU A 24 3.09 12.72 27.42
CA LEU A 24 2.82 13.67 28.50
C LEU A 24 1.69 14.65 28.14
N LEU A 25 1.69 15.15 26.89
CA LEU A 25 0.60 16.00 26.40
C LEU A 25 -0.73 15.23 26.32
N MET A 26 -0.70 13.96 25.91
CA MET A 26 -1.90 13.10 25.91
C MET A 26 -2.40 12.88 27.34
N ALA A 27 -1.52 12.58 28.30
CA ALA A 27 -1.91 12.39 29.69
C ALA A 27 -2.54 13.65 30.28
N ARG A 28 -1.94 14.82 30.02
CA ARG A 28 -2.48 16.13 30.43
C ARG A 28 -3.84 16.40 29.78
N TYR A 29 -3.98 16.09 28.49
CA TYR A 29 -5.25 16.24 27.77
C TYR A 29 -6.34 15.33 28.34
N LEU A 30 -6.05 14.04 28.56
CA LEU A 30 -7.00 13.09 29.12
C LEU A 30 -7.39 13.46 30.57
N PHE A 31 -6.43 13.91 31.38
CA PHE A 31 -6.72 14.42 32.71
C PHE A 31 -7.71 15.58 32.66
N TRP A 32 -7.46 16.59 31.82
CA TRP A 32 -8.39 17.71 31.62
C TRP A 32 -9.75 17.26 31.10
N ARG A 33 -9.77 16.28 30.18
CA ARG A 33 -11.02 15.73 29.65
C ARG A 33 -11.90 15.17 30.77
N VAL A 34 -11.32 14.37 31.66
CA VAL A 34 -12.02 13.75 32.79
C VAL A 34 -12.35 14.74 33.91
N SER A 35 -11.41 15.61 34.29
CA SER A 35 -11.54 16.49 35.45
C SER A 35 -12.46 17.69 35.23
N SER A 36 -12.49 18.22 34.01
CA SER A 36 -13.03 19.57 33.77
C SER A 36 -14.10 19.62 32.69
N THR A 37 -14.07 18.70 31.71
CA THR A 37 -14.88 18.86 30.49
C THR A 37 -16.06 17.90 30.35
N LEU A 38 -16.14 16.82 31.15
CA LEU A 38 -17.31 15.94 31.15
C LEU A 38 -18.56 16.74 31.46
N ASN A 39 -19.69 16.48 30.80
CA ASN A 39 -20.92 17.23 31.02
C ASN A 39 -22.03 16.34 31.59
N PHE A 40 -22.50 16.67 32.79
CA PHE A 40 -23.51 15.90 33.54
C PHE A 40 -24.81 16.69 33.78
N THR A 41 -25.11 17.70 32.96
CA THR A 41 -26.30 18.55 33.14
C THR A 41 -27.63 17.80 32.96
N SER A 42 -27.65 16.74 32.15
CA SER A 42 -28.80 15.83 32.02
C SER A 42 -28.33 14.40 31.73
N PRO A 43 -29.15 13.36 31.99
CA PRO A 43 -28.76 11.98 31.69
C PRO A 43 -28.39 11.75 30.21
N ALA A 44 -29.12 12.37 29.28
CA ALA A 44 -28.84 12.27 27.84
C ALA A 44 -27.47 12.90 27.50
N VAL A 45 -27.20 14.11 28.01
CA VAL A 45 -25.92 14.80 27.80
C VAL A 45 -24.77 14.06 28.47
N ALA A 46 -24.98 13.50 29.67
CA ALA A 46 -24.03 12.64 30.36
C ALA A 46 -23.65 11.41 29.54
N GLY A 47 -24.66 10.73 28.98
CA GLY A 47 -24.45 9.58 28.09
C GLY A 47 -23.61 9.95 26.87
N LEU A 48 -23.92 11.07 26.20
CA LEU A 48 -23.13 11.56 25.06
C LEU A 48 -21.72 11.99 25.46
N SER A 49 -21.54 12.57 26.65
CA SER A 49 -20.23 13.00 27.16
C SER A 49 -19.31 11.80 27.41
N LEU A 50 -19.83 10.75 28.03
CA LEU A 50 -19.10 9.50 28.25
C LEU A 50 -18.84 8.75 26.93
N LEU A 51 -19.80 8.75 26.01
CA LEU A 51 -19.64 8.15 24.68
C LEU A 51 -18.53 8.86 23.89
N LEU A 52 -18.52 10.19 23.91
CA LEU A 52 -17.48 11.02 23.29
C LEU A 52 -16.10 10.68 23.86
N LEU A 53 -15.95 10.65 25.20
CA LEU A 53 -14.70 10.30 25.86
C LEU A 53 -14.25 8.86 25.50
N GLY A 54 -15.18 7.90 25.48
CA GLY A 54 -14.88 6.52 25.11
C GLY A 54 -14.39 6.39 23.66
N CYS A 55 -15.04 7.10 22.73
CA CYS A 55 -14.62 7.13 21.34
C CYS A 55 -13.23 7.77 21.17
N GLU A 56 -12.98 8.90 21.85
CA GLU A 56 -11.67 9.56 21.87
C GLU A 56 -10.59 8.62 22.43
N LEU A 57 -10.85 7.95 23.55
CA LEU A 57 -9.90 7.06 24.20
C LEU A 57 -9.50 5.89 23.29
N VAL A 58 -10.47 5.26 22.62
CA VAL A 58 -10.21 4.17 21.68
C VAL A 58 -9.29 4.62 20.53
N LEU A 59 -9.59 5.78 19.94
CA LEU A 59 -8.80 6.34 18.84
C LEU A 59 -7.40 6.75 19.30
N LEU A 60 -7.28 7.35 20.48
CA LEU A 60 -6.00 7.75 21.06
C LEU A 60 -5.13 6.53 21.39
N ILE A 61 -5.69 5.49 22.02
CA ILE A 61 -4.96 4.24 22.30
C ILE A 61 -4.46 3.62 20.99
N SER A 62 -5.32 3.53 19.97
CA SER A 62 -4.93 2.98 18.67
C SER A 62 -3.82 3.80 18.00
N ALA A 63 -3.83 5.13 18.11
CA ALA A 63 -2.80 5.99 17.53
C ALA A 63 -1.47 5.94 18.30
N PHE A 64 -1.51 5.78 19.64
CA PHE A 64 -0.33 5.82 20.50
C PHE A 64 0.39 4.48 20.65
N LEU A 65 -0.30 3.34 20.47
CA LEU A 65 0.35 2.02 20.53
C LEU A 65 1.53 1.89 19.54
N PRO A 66 1.41 2.23 18.23
CA PRO A 66 2.55 2.25 17.32
C PRO A 66 3.65 3.24 17.74
N LEU A 67 3.29 4.40 18.32
CA LEU A 67 4.28 5.35 18.83
C LEU A 67 5.14 4.73 19.92
N TRP A 68 4.54 3.99 20.87
CA TRP A 68 5.28 3.31 21.93
C TRP A 68 6.10 2.13 21.41
N PHE A 69 5.56 1.33 20.50
CA PHE A 69 6.31 0.26 19.84
C PHE A 69 7.55 0.79 19.09
N SER A 70 7.50 2.02 18.58
CA SER A 70 8.64 2.64 17.88
C SER A 70 9.89 2.84 18.75
N LEU A 71 9.74 2.72 20.07
CA LEU A 71 10.84 2.77 21.04
C LEU A 71 11.58 1.44 21.20
N ALA A 72 11.03 0.35 20.67
CA ALA A 72 11.66 -0.96 20.72
C ALA A 72 12.97 -0.97 19.90
N ARG A 73 14.01 -1.65 20.44
CA ARG A 73 15.40 -1.52 19.95
C ARG A 73 15.83 -2.58 18.93
N ARG A 74 14.92 -3.36 18.34
CA ARG A 74 15.33 -4.39 17.37
C ARG A 74 15.86 -3.74 16.10
N ARG A 75 17.15 -3.94 15.83
CA ARG A 75 17.79 -3.51 14.58
C ARG A 75 17.45 -4.54 13.51
N PRO A 76 16.85 -4.14 12.38
CA PRO A 76 16.64 -5.08 11.29
C PRO A 76 17.95 -5.44 10.63
N LEU A 77 17.95 -6.66 10.11
CA LEU A 77 19.03 -7.18 9.29
C LEU A 77 19.10 -6.41 7.97
N LYS A 78 20.30 -6.30 7.44
CA LYS A 78 20.55 -5.76 6.11
C LYS A 78 20.94 -6.93 5.20
N PRO A 79 20.40 -7.01 3.98
CA PRO A 79 20.81 -8.08 3.09
C PRO A 79 22.28 -7.92 2.70
N GLN A 80 23.00 -9.04 2.78
CA GLN A 80 24.39 -9.24 2.39
C GLN A 80 24.46 -10.17 1.17
N PRO A 81 25.57 -10.19 0.41
CA PRO A 81 25.76 -11.14 -0.67
C PRO A 81 25.53 -12.59 -0.21
N LEU A 82 24.84 -13.38 -1.04
CA LEU A 82 24.55 -14.78 -0.72
C LEU A 82 25.79 -15.66 -0.89
N GLY A 83 26.11 -16.44 0.14
CA GLY A 83 27.10 -17.54 0.05
C GLY A 83 26.49 -18.86 -0.43
N ARG A 84 25.16 -19.00 -0.35
CA ARG A 84 24.40 -20.19 -0.78
C ARG A 84 23.08 -19.77 -1.43
N PHE A 85 22.65 -20.52 -2.43
CA PHE A 85 21.39 -20.33 -3.14
C PHE A 85 20.44 -21.52 -2.88
N PRO A 86 19.76 -21.58 -1.71
CA PRO A 86 18.75 -22.60 -1.44
C PRO A 86 17.68 -22.64 -2.53
N ALA A 87 17.20 -23.83 -2.90
CA ALA A 87 16.17 -23.94 -3.93
C ALA A 87 14.88 -23.20 -3.52
N VAL A 88 14.32 -22.43 -4.45
CA VAL A 88 13.11 -21.62 -4.27
C VAL A 88 12.03 -22.08 -5.24
N ASP A 89 10.85 -22.40 -4.71
CA ASP A 89 9.61 -22.48 -5.50
C ASP A 89 8.85 -21.15 -5.39
N LEU A 90 8.70 -20.43 -6.51
CA LEU A 90 7.97 -19.17 -6.57
C LEU A 90 6.56 -19.40 -7.12
N LEU A 91 5.55 -19.13 -6.30
CA LEU A 91 4.15 -19.37 -6.58
C LEU A 91 3.44 -18.07 -7.00
N LEU A 92 2.74 -18.12 -8.14
CA LEU A 92 1.83 -17.07 -8.61
C LEU A 92 0.40 -17.59 -8.64
N PRO A 93 -0.41 -17.41 -7.57
CA PRO A 93 -1.82 -17.76 -7.60
C PRO A 93 -2.63 -16.78 -8.45
N SER A 94 -3.44 -17.30 -9.36
CA SER A 94 -4.39 -16.56 -10.19
C SER A 94 -5.82 -17.04 -9.94
N CYS A 95 -6.76 -16.11 -9.91
CA CYS A 95 -8.19 -16.35 -9.72
C CYS A 95 -9.02 -15.40 -10.61
N GLY A 96 -8.68 -15.34 -11.91
CA GLY A 96 -9.43 -14.55 -12.91
C GLY A 96 -8.77 -13.26 -13.38
N GLU A 97 -7.48 -13.06 -13.10
CA GLU A 97 -6.72 -11.94 -13.67
C GLU A 97 -6.65 -12.00 -15.20
N PRO A 98 -6.63 -10.85 -15.89
CA PRO A 98 -6.43 -10.80 -17.34
C PRO A 98 -5.12 -11.47 -17.78
N LEU A 99 -5.14 -12.10 -18.97
CA LEU A 99 -3.99 -12.86 -19.49
C LEU A 99 -2.72 -12.03 -19.62
N ASP A 100 -2.84 -10.76 -20.03
CA ASP A 100 -1.72 -9.82 -20.17
C ASP A 100 -1.13 -9.43 -18.81
N VAL A 101 -1.96 -9.32 -17.77
CA VAL A 101 -1.52 -9.09 -16.39
C VAL A 101 -0.72 -10.28 -15.88
N VAL A 102 -1.25 -11.50 -16.04
CA VAL A 102 -0.54 -12.73 -15.62
C VAL A 102 0.77 -12.91 -16.40
N ARG A 103 0.75 -12.67 -17.72
CA ARG A 103 1.93 -12.73 -18.59
C ARG A 103 3.04 -11.81 -18.11
N ARG A 104 2.73 -10.55 -17.80
CA ARG A 104 3.69 -9.57 -17.28
C ARG A 104 4.35 -10.03 -15.99
N SER A 105 3.56 -10.54 -15.04
CA SER A 105 4.07 -11.03 -13.75
C SER A 105 4.95 -12.27 -13.90
N LEU A 106 4.55 -13.22 -14.75
CA LEU A 106 5.35 -14.41 -15.07
C LEU A 106 6.68 -14.04 -15.75
N GLN A 107 6.67 -13.14 -16.72
CA GLN A 107 7.90 -12.65 -17.37
C GLN A 107 8.84 -11.96 -16.38
N GLY A 108 8.30 -11.23 -15.40
CA GLY A 108 9.07 -10.67 -14.30
C GLY A 108 9.68 -11.74 -13.39
N ALA A 109 8.90 -12.74 -13.00
CA ALA A 109 9.34 -13.83 -12.15
C ALA A 109 10.43 -14.71 -12.80
N LEU A 110 10.28 -15.00 -14.09
CA LEU A 110 11.26 -15.78 -14.88
C LEU A 110 12.56 -15.01 -15.14
N ALA A 111 12.57 -13.70 -14.97
CA ALA A 111 13.75 -12.85 -15.12
C ALA A 111 14.53 -12.62 -13.82
N LEU A 112 14.12 -13.25 -12.72
CA LEU A 112 14.84 -13.20 -11.45
C LEU A 112 16.24 -13.81 -11.61
N ASP A 113 17.23 -13.13 -11.05
CA ASP A 113 18.62 -13.58 -11.11
C ASP A 113 18.90 -14.56 -9.95
N TYR A 114 18.39 -15.78 -10.10
CA TYR A 114 18.47 -16.80 -9.06
C TYR A 114 18.63 -18.22 -9.67
N PRO A 115 19.72 -18.94 -9.39
CA PRO A 115 20.09 -20.14 -10.13
C PRO A 115 19.19 -21.35 -9.84
N THR A 116 18.62 -21.45 -8.64
CA THR A 116 17.84 -22.61 -8.17
C THR A 116 16.36 -22.26 -7.99
N LEU A 117 15.78 -21.62 -9.01
CA LEU A 117 14.40 -21.14 -9.01
C LEU A 117 13.48 -22.02 -9.87
N THR A 118 12.33 -22.41 -9.33
CA THR A 118 11.21 -22.96 -10.09
C THR A 118 9.99 -22.03 -9.96
N VAL A 119 9.43 -21.60 -11.09
CA VAL A 119 8.25 -20.71 -11.12
C VAL A 119 6.99 -21.53 -11.39
N TRP A 120 5.95 -21.31 -10.58
CA TRP A 120 4.66 -21.97 -10.64
C TRP A 120 3.53 -20.97 -10.88
N LEU A 121 2.72 -21.21 -11.90
CA LEU A 121 1.41 -20.58 -12.08
C LEU A 121 0.34 -21.48 -11.44
N LEU A 122 -0.36 -20.98 -10.42
CA LEU A 122 -1.42 -21.71 -9.73
C LEU A 122 -2.79 -21.15 -10.15
N ASP A 123 -3.49 -21.84 -11.03
CA ASP A 123 -4.75 -21.39 -11.62
C ASP A 123 -5.96 -21.91 -10.84
N ASP A 124 -6.68 -21.00 -10.19
CA ASP A 124 -7.91 -21.33 -9.44
C ASP A 124 -9.18 -21.24 -10.31
N THR A 125 -9.03 -21.10 -11.63
CA THR A 125 -10.12 -20.95 -12.60
C THR A 125 -10.10 -21.97 -13.75
N ASP A 126 -9.08 -22.83 -13.81
CA ASP A 126 -8.90 -23.87 -14.84
C ASP A 126 -9.03 -23.34 -16.28
N ARG A 127 -8.29 -22.26 -16.60
CA ARG A 127 -8.36 -21.58 -17.89
C ARG A 127 -7.32 -22.15 -18.88
N PRO A 128 -7.76 -22.69 -20.05
CA PRO A 128 -6.83 -23.26 -21.04
C PRO A 128 -5.80 -22.26 -21.61
N GLU A 129 -6.13 -20.97 -21.62
CA GLU A 129 -5.19 -19.90 -22.01
C GLU A 129 -4.04 -19.69 -21.00
N LEU A 130 -4.28 -19.91 -19.70
CA LEU A 130 -3.24 -19.83 -18.68
C LEU A 130 -2.31 -21.04 -18.74
N GLN A 131 -2.85 -22.23 -18.97
CA GLN A 131 -2.04 -23.43 -19.18
C GLN A 131 -1.13 -23.28 -20.41
N ARG A 132 -1.68 -22.81 -21.54
CA ARG A 132 -0.89 -22.51 -22.74
C ARG A 132 0.19 -21.46 -22.49
N LEU A 133 -0.15 -20.38 -21.76
CA LEU A 133 0.81 -19.35 -21.39
C LEU A 133 1.95 -19.93 -20.54
N ALA A 134 1.65 -20.78 -19.57
CA ALA A 134 2.65 -21.40 -18.72
C ALA A 134 3.61 -22.28 -19.52
N SER A 135 3.08 -23.12 -20.42
CA SER A 135 3.89 -23.93 -21.34
C SER A 135 4.75 -23.08 -22.27
N GLN A 136 4.20 -21.98 -22.82
CA GLN A 136 4.93 -21.06 -23.69
C GLN A 136 6.10 -20.37 -22.99
N LEU A 137 5.93 -20.01 -21.72
CA LEU A 137 6.95 -19.32 -20.94
C LEU A 137 7.90 -20.27 -20.19
N GLY A 138 7.60 -21.57 -20.18
CA GLY A 138 8.41 -22.59 -19.49
C GLY A 138 8.24 -22.59 -17.97
N CYS A 139 7.09 -22.16 -17.43
CA CYS A 139 6.79 -22.28 -16.00
C CYS A 139 5.91 -23.51 -15.70
N ARG A 140 5.93 -23.99 -14.45
CA ARG A 140 5.06 -25.08 -13.99
C ARG A 140 3.64 -24.56 -13.86
N TYR A 141 2.65 -25.41 -14.19
CA TYR A 141 1.24 -25.09 -14.09
C TYR A 141 0.55 -26.07 -13.15
N GLN A 142 -0.31 -25.56 -12.29
CA GLN A 142 -1.20 -26.36 -11.46
C GLN A 142 -2.59 -25.72 -11.44
N ALA A 143 -3.61 -26.51 -11.74
CA ALA A 143 -5.01 -26.22 -11.41
C ALA A 143 -5.51 -27.30 -10.44
N ARG A 144 -6.53 -26.99 -9.64
CA ARG A 144 -7.08 -27.93 -8.66
C ARG A 144 -8.53 -28.26 -8.99
N ALA A 145 -8.93 -29.50 -8.71
CA ALA A 145 -10.29 -29.97 -8.97
C ALA A 145 -11.33 -29.33 -8.04
N GLU A 146 -10.96 -29.03 -6.79
CA GLU A 146 -11.86 -28.43 -5.79
C GLU A 146 -11.44 -27.02 -5.40
N HIS A 147 -12.35 -26.06 -5.58
CA HIS A 147 -12.10 -24.63 -5.32
C HIS A 147 -12.46 -24.20 -3.88
N ALA A 148 -11.99 -24.94 -2.89
CA ALA A 148 -12.20 -24.62 -1.47
C ALA A 148 -11.17 -23.59 -0.96
N HIS A 149 -11.56 -22.71 -0.02
CA HIS A 149 -10.64 -21.80 0.69
C HIS A 149 -9.84 -20.81 -0.18
N ALA A 150 -10.32 -20.50 -1.39
CA ALA A 150 -9.74 -19.49 -2.30
C ALA A 150 -8.20 -19.60 -2.40
N LYS A 151 -7.47 -18.48 -2.31
CA LYS A 151 -6.00 -18.43 -2.43
C LYS A 151 -5.26 -19.35 -1.46
N ALA A 152 -5.68 -19.44 -0.20
CA ALA A 152 -5.04 -20.32 0.79
C ALA A 152 -5.10 -21.79 0.37
N GLY A 153 -6.27 -22.22 -0.10
CA GLY A 153 -6.45 -23.57 -0.61
C GLY A 153 -5.64 -23.83 -1.87
N ASN A 154 -5.54 -22.85 -2.78
CA ASN A 154 -4.74 -22.97 -4.01
C ASN A 154 -3.25 -23.13 -3.68
N LEU A 155 -2.73 -22.30 -2.76
CA LEU A 155 -1.36 -22.43 -2.27
C LEU A 155 -1.11 -23.77 -1.57
N ASN A 156 -2.02 -24.21 -0.70
CA ASN A 156 -1.90 -25.49 0.01
C ASN A 156 -1.95 -26.71 -0.92
N ALA A 157 -2.74 -26.67 -1.99
CA ALA A 157 -2.78 -27.73 -2.99
C ALA A 157 -1.45 -27.89 -3.74
N ALA A 158 -0.69 -26.80 -3.88
CA ALA A 158 0.64 -26.83 -4.50
C ALA A 158 1.73 -27.36 -3.55
N LEU A 159 1.63 -27.15 -2.23
CA LEU A 159 2.69 -27.46 -1.25
C LEU A 159 3.28 -28.90 -1.35
N PRO A 160 2.49 -29.97 -1.58
CA PRO A 160 3.03 -31.32 -1.75
C PRO A 160 3.89 -31.51 -3.00
N LEU A 161 3.69 -30.68 -4.02
CA LEU A 161 4.39 -30.74 -5.32
C LEU A 161 5.72 -29.97 -5.31
N LEU A 162 5.97 -29.18 -4.27
CA LEU A 162 7.14 -28.31 -4.17
C LEU A 162 8.36 -29.09 -3.68
N HIS A 163 9.54 -28.70 -4.17
CA HIS A 163 10.82 -29.32 -3.82
C HIS A 163 11.82 -28.32 -3.19
N GLY A 164 11.58 -27.03 -3.34
CA GLY A 164 12.37 -25.96 -2.77
C GLY A 164 12.43 -25.99 -1.25
N GLU A 165 13.56 -25.55 -0.70
CA GLU A 165 13.72 -25.28 0.74
C GLU A 165 12.89 -24.05 1.16
N LEU A 166 12.70 -23.14 0.22
CA LEU A 166 11.99 -21.88 0.37
C LEU A 166 10.82 -21.80 -0.61
N VAL A 167 9.76 -21.13 -0.17
CA VAL A 167 8.60 -20.80 -1.00
C VAL A 167 8.50 -19.28 -1.08
N ALA A 168 8.48 -18.75 -2.29
CA ALA A 168 8.19 -17.34 -2.55
C ALA A 168 6.75 -17.22 -3.06
N VAL A 169 6.03 -16.17 -2.66
CA VAL A 169 4.65 -15.92 -3.13
C VAL A 169 4.53 -14.51 -3.69
N LEU A 170 4.09 -14.42 -4.94
CA LEU A 170 3.75 -13.17 -5.61
C LEU A 170 2.33 -13.28 -6.17
N ASP A 171 1.47 -12.29 -5.93
CA ASP A 171 0.18 -12.21 -6.60
C ASP A 171 0.35 -12.15 -8.13
N ALA A 172 -0.63 -12.64 -8.89
CA ALA A 172 -0.56 -12.72 -10.35
C ALA A 172 -0.49 -11.36 -11.07
N ASP A 173 -0.64 -10.24 -10.36
CA ASP A 173 -0.45 -8.87 -10.86
C ASP A 173 0.85 -8.19 -10.35
N VAL A 174 1.71 -8.92 -9.61
CA VAL A 174 2.95 -8.40 -9.01
C VAL A 174 4.17 -8.78 -9.84
N VAL A 175 4.93 -7.76 -10.24
CA VAL A 175 6.18 -7.91 -10.98
C VAL A 175 7.37 -7.68 -10.02
N PRO A 176 8.27 -8.65 -9.84
CA PRO A 176 9.45 -8.48 -8.99
C PRO A 176 10.60 -7.77 -9.72
N GLN A 177 11.46 -7.10 -8.96
CA GLN A 177 12.80 -6.68 -9.40
C GLN A 177 13.73 -7.89 -9.42
N ARG A 178 14.75 -7.88 -10.28
CA ARG A 178 15.71 -9.00 -10.44
C ARG A 178 16.36 -9.44 -9.14
N THR A 179 16.57 -8.50 -8.22
CA THR A 179 17.22 -8.72 -6.92
C THR A 179 16.27 -9.22 -5.82
N PHE A 180 14.97 -9.41 -6.10
CA PHE A 180 13.98 -9.78 -5.08
C PHE A 180 14.39 -11.00 -4.23
N LEU A 181 14.77 -12.11 -4.87
CA LEU A 181 15.16 -13.34 -4.16
C LEU A 181 16.50 -13.19 -3.45
N GLU A 182 17.51 -12.64 -4.11
CA GLU A 182 18.83 -12.42 -3.50
C GLU A 182 18.71 -11.63 -2.17
N ARG A 183 17.96 -10.52 -2.21
CA ARG A 183 17.78 -9.63 -1.06
C ARG A 183 16.95 -10.28 0.05
N THR A 184 15.92 -11.05 -0.28
CA THR A 184 15.03 -11.67 0.74
C THR A 184 15.63 -12.95 1.33
N VAL A 185 16.17 -13.84 0.50
CA VAL A 185 16.82 -15.09 0.94
C VAL A 185 18.02 -14.78 1.84
N SER A 186 18.74 -13.69 1.56
CA SER A 186 19.87 -13.26 2.40
C SER A 186 19.49 -13.07 3.87
N LEU A 187 18.29 -12.58 4.16
CA LEU A 187 17.83 -12.43 5.54
C LEU A 187 17.51 -13.77 6.21
N LEU A 188 16.96 -14.72 5.45
CA LEU A 188 16.68 -16.06 5.97
C LEU A 188 17.99 -16.79 6.27
N GLU A 189 18.98 -16.73 5.39
CA GLU A 189 20.27 -17.40 5.60
C GLU A 189 21.10 -16.75 6.72
N GLN A 190 20.93 -15.44 6.97
CA GLN A 190 21.53 -14.76 8.13
C GLN A 190 20.88 -15.12 9.47
N ASP A 191 19.60 -15.51 9.49
CA ASP A 191 18.86 -15.85 10.70
C ASP A 191 18.14 -17.19 10.54
N SER A 192 18.77 -18.26 11.04
CA SER A 192 18.22 -19.61 11.00
C SER A 192 16.91 -19.78 11.80
N SER A 193 16.63 -18.86 12.73
CA SER A 193 15.37 -18.80 13.50
C SER A 193 14.25 -18.05 12.77
N ALA A 194 14.52 -17.47 11.60
CA ALA A 194 13.52 -16.81 10.78
C ALA A 194 12.76 -17.81 9.90
N ALA A 195 11.44 -17.72 9.92
CA ALA A 195 10.57 -18.45 9.00
C ALA A 195 10.26 -17.64 7.74
N LEU A 196 10.10 -16.32 7.84
CA LEU A 196 9.54 -15.52 6.74
C LEU A 196 10.22 -14.16 6.63
N VAL A 197 10.38 -13.69 5.40
CA VAL A 197 10.79 -12.32 5.05
C VAL A 197 9.71 -11.67 4.21
N GLN A 198 9.09 -10.61 4.71
CA GLN A 198 8.11 -9.77 4.01
C GLN A 198 8.80 -8.54 3.42
N THR A 199 8.41 -8.14 2.21
CA THR A 199 8.80 -6.86 1.59
C THR A 199 7.57 -5.96 1.38
N PRO A 200 7.70 -4.65 1.12
CA PRO A 200 6.58 -3.77 0.89
C PRO A 200 5.78 -4.15 -0.35
N GLN A 201 4.46 -4.09 -0.26
CA GLN A 201 3.61 -4.03 -1.44
C GLN A 201 3.69 -2.62 -2.01
N SER A 202 4.29 -2.51 -3.19
CA SER A 202 4.30 -1.28 -3.98
C SER A 202 3.38 -1.45 -5.18
N TYR A 203 2.98 -0.35 -5.81
CA TYR A 203 2.11 -0.39 -6.98
C TYR A 203 2.69 0.39 -8.17
N MET A 204 2.36 -0.10 -9.36
CA MET A 204 2.77 0.47 -10.64
C MET A 204 1.82 1.58 -11.13
N ASN A 205 0.59 1.61 -10.63
CA ASN A 205 -0.43 2.62 -10.92
C ASN A 205 -0.88 3.33 -9.63
N ALA A 206 -1.37 4.56 -9.78
CA ALA A 206 -1.97 5.28 -8.67
C ALA A 206 -3.31 4.65 -8.28
N ASP A 207 -3.55 4.55 -6.98
CA ASP A 207 -4.84 4.14 -6.45
C ASP A 207 -5.95 5.18 -6.81
N PRO A 208 -7.23 4.79 -6.77
CA PRO A 208 -8.31 5.64 -7.26
C PRO A 208 -8.46 6.94 -6.46
N VAL A 209 -8.10 6.97 -5.17
CA VAL A 209 -8.19 8.19 -4.36
C VAL A 209 -7.25 9.26 -4.91
N LEU A 210 -5.98 8.91 -5.11
CA LEU A 210 -5.00 9.84 -5.66
C LEU A 210 -5.30 10.20 -7.11
N ARG A 211 -5.63 9.19 -7.93
CA ARG A 211 -5.87 9.37 -9.36
C ARG A 211 -7.09 10.24 -9.65
N ASN A 212 -8.20 10.02 -8.94
CA ASN A 212 -9.45 10.77 -9.15
C ASN A 212 -9.32 12.23 -8.73
N LEU A 213 -8.45 12.51 -7.75
CA LEU A 213 -8.05 13.85 -7.34
C LEU A 213 -6.86 14.42 -8.13
N GLN A 214 -6.19 13.62 -8.98
CA GLN A 214 -4.95 14.02 -9.69
C GLN A 214 -3.86 14.51 -8.74
N LEU A 215 -3.65 13.78 -7.65
CA LEU A 215 -2.70 14.11 -6.58
C LEU A 215 -1.56 13.11 -6.46
N GLU A 216 -1.48 12.12 -7.35
CA GLU A 216 -0.48 11.05 -7.33
C GLU A 216 0.96 11.55 -7.42
N ARG A 217 1.22 12.75 -7.96
CA ARG A 217 2.55 13.38 -7.95
C ARG A 217 2.88 14.10 -6.64
N TRP A 218 1.86 14.51 -5.89
CA TRP A 218 1.98 15.35 -4.71
C TRP A 218 1.89 14.56 -3.41
N LEU A 219 1.00 13.56 -3.38
CA LEU A 219 0.68 12.78 -2.20
C LEU A 219 1.20 11.34 -2.32
N LEU A 220 1.23 10.70 -1.15
CA LEU A 220 1.58 9.30 -1.00
C LEU A 220 0.32 8.49 -0.76
N PRO A 221 0.25 7.28 -1.33
CA PRO A 221 -0.85 6.37 -1.08
C PRO A 221 -0.74 5.79 0.33
N ASP A 222 -1.86 5.31 0.88
CA ASP A 222 -1.99 4.90 2.29
C ASP A 222 -1.05 3.74 2.68
N GLU A 223 -0.73 2.83 1.75
CA GLU A 223 0.21 1.73 2.00
C GLU A 223 1.64 2.20 2.33
N GLU A 224 2.04 3.41 1.89
CA GLU A 224 3.34 3.98 2.29
C GLU A 224 3.40 4.20 3.81
N SER A 225 2.28 4.60 4.44
CA SER A 225 2.17 4.69 5.90
C SER A 225 2.37 3.31 6.54
N PHE A 226 1.74 2.28 5.99
CA PHE A 226 1.86 0.94 6.54
C PHE A 226 3.30 0.42 6.46
N TYR A 227 3.89 0.36 5.26
CA TYR A 227 5.20 -0.28 5.06
C TYR A 227 6.40 0.53 5.53
N ARG A 228 6.25 1.83 5.76
CA ARG A 228 7.38 2.68 6.23
C ARG A 228 7.24 3.17 7.65
N TRP A 229 6.07 3.06 8.26
CA TRP A 229 5.86 3.41 9.65
C TRP A 229 5.34 2.22 10.47
N VAL A 230 4.19 1.66 10.13
CA VAL A 230 3.54 0.61 10.95
C VAL A 230 4.36 -0.68 10.98
N GLU A 231 4.76 -1.18 9.82
CA GLU A 231 5.43 -2.48 9.68
C GLU A 231 6.84 -2.50 10.32
N PRO A 232 7.70 -1.47 10.14
CA PRO A 232 8.97 -1.38 10.86
C PRO A 232 8.81 -1.29 12.39
N VAL A 233 7.77 -0.60 12.85
CA VAL A 233 7.46 -0.46 14.28
C VAL A 233 7.02 -1.81 14.87
N ARG A 234 6.16 -2.53 14.15
CA ARG A 234 5.73 -3.90 14.49
C ARG A 234 6.89 -4.89 14.53
N GLN A 235 7.82 -4.80 13.57
CA GLN A 235 9.06 -5.57 13.61
C GLN A 235 9.86 -5.32 14.89
N GLY A 236 9.87 -4.07 15.38
CA GLY A 236 10.50 -3.69 16.66
C GLY A 236 10.08 -4.57 17.83
N VAL A 237 8.83 -5.02 17.84
CA VAL A 237 8.22 -5.88 18.87
C VAL A 237 8.00 -7.33 18.41
N GLY A 238 8.52 -7.71 17.24
CA GLY A 238 8.44 -9.08 16.71
C GLY A 238 7.06 -9.48 16.16
N ALA A 239 6.26 -8.52 15.70
CA ALA A 239 4.89 -8.73 15.22
C ALA A 239 4.71 -8.34 13.74
N VAL A 240 5.69 -8.69 12.91
CA VAL A 240 5.63 -8.50 11.44
C VAL A 240 4.38 -9.17 10.88
N VAL A 241 3.70 -8.46 9.97
CA VAL A 241 2.52 -8.90 9.25
C VAL A 241 2.97 -9.47 7.91
N CYS A 242 2.62 -10.73 7.64
CA CYS A 242 2.64 -11.24 6.28
C CYS A 242 1.43 -10.67 5.55
N ALA A 243 1.66 -9.98 4.44
CA ALA A 243 0.64 -9.26 3.69
C ALA A 243 0.15 -10.02 2.45
N GLY A 244 0.55 -11.29 2.31
CA GLY A 244 -0.01 -12.22 1.33
C GLY A 244 0.66 -12.21 -0.04
N THR A 245 1.56 -11.27 -0.30
CA THR A 245 2.40 -11.26 -1.51
C THR A 245 3.74 -10.62 -1.19
N SER A 246 4.72 -10.78 -2.07
CA SER A 246 6.06 -10.21 -1.96
C SER A 246 6.80 -10.67 -0.71
N PHE A 247 6.66 -11.96 -0.38
CA PHE A 247 7.36 -12.60 0.73
C PHE A 247 8.02 -13.92 0.33
N VAL A 248 9.01 -14.32 1.13
CA VAL A 248 9.67 -15.64 1.06
C VAL A 248 9.57 -16.32 2.42
N VAL A 249 9.17 -17.59 2.45
CA VAL A 249 8.98 -18.38 3.66
C VAL A 249 9.76 -19.70 3.58
N ARG A 250 10.32 -20.16 4.69
CA ARG A 250 10.91 -21.49 4.82
C ARG A 250 9.80 -22.53 4.73
N ARG A 251 9.87 -23.42 3.75
CA ARG A 251 8.87 -24.48 3.56
C ARG A 251 8.72 -25.34 4.81
N ARG A 252 9.83 -25.71 5.46
CA ARG A 252 9.82 -26.48 6.72
C ARG A 252 9.01 -25.80 7.84
N ALA A 253 9.11 -24.48 7.96
CA ALA A 253 8.41 -23.73 9.01
C ALA A 253 6.91 -23.64 8.68
N LEU A 254 6.59 -23.40 7.42
CA LEU A 254 5.22 -23.39 6.92
C LEU A 254 4.53 -24.76 7.12
N MET A 255 5.21 -25.85 6.77
CA MET A 255 4.68 -27.21 6.97
C MET A 255 4.51 -27.55 8.45
N ALA A 256 5.44 -27.12 9.32
CA ALA A 256 5.35 -27.34 10.77
C ALA A 256 4.14 -26.66 11.41
N VAL A 257 3.65 -25.56 10.83
CA VAL A 257 2.41 -24.91 11.28
C VAL A 257 1.18 -25.36 10.50
N GLY A 258 1.26 -26.40 9.66
CA GLY A 258 0.13 -26.97 8.93
C GLY A 258 -0.23 -26.28 7.62
N GLY A 259 0.72 -25.57 6.99
CA GLY A 259 0.50 -24.86 5.73
C GLY A 259 -0.08 -23.45 5.92
N PHE A 260 -0.69 -22.92 4.86
CA PHE A 260 -1.41 -21.64 4.90
C PHE A 260 -2.76 -21.80 5.61
N GLU A 261 -3.11 -20.84 6.46
CA GLU A 261 -4.37 -20.84 7.22
C GLU A 261 -5.60 -20.69 6.30
N THR A 262 -6.58 -21.57 6.43
CA THR A 262 -7.75 -21.59 5.54
C THR A 262 -9.03 -21.04 6.19
N GLY A 263 -9.01 -20.79 7.51
CA GLY A 263 -10.18 -20.35 8.28
C GLY A 263 -10.58 -18.88 8.12
N THR A 264 -9.84 -18.09 7.34
CA THR A 264 -10.14 -16.66 7.12
C THR A 264 -9.68 -16.20 5.72
N PRO A 265 -10.36 -15.23 5.09
CA PRO A 265 -9.88 -14.55 3.87
C PRO A 265 -8.61 -13.70 4.05
N SER A 266 -8.10 -13.56 5.28
CA SER A 266 -6.78 -12.98 5.59
C SER A 266 -5.83 -14.11 6.01
N GLU A 267 -5.64 -15.07 5.11
CA GLU A 267 -4.84 -16.28 5.33
C GLU A 267 -3.40 -15.96 5.68
N ASP A 268 -2.89 -14.89 5.09
CA ASP A 268 -1.54 -14.39 5.18
C ASP A 268 -1.18 -13.92 6.58
N LEU A 269 -1.94 -12.98 7.12
CA LEU A 269 -1.79 -12.48 8.49
C LEU A 269 -1.97 -13.63 9.49
N ALA A 270 -2.96 -14.49 9.28
CA ALA A 270 -3.22 -15.60 10.18
C ALA A 270 -2.08 -16.64 10.17
N THR A 271 -1.53 -16.96 9.00
CA THR A 271 -0.35 -17.82 8.86
C THR A 271 0.87 -17.17 9.54
N GLY A 272 1.07 -15.86 9.35
CA GLY A 272 2.12 -15.11 10.02
C GLY A 272 2.01 -15.16 11.55
N ILE A 273 0.80 -15.05 12.10
CA ILE A 273 0.55 -15.20 13.55
C ILE A 273 0.89 -16.62 14.01
N ARG A 274 0.50 -17.66 13.27
CA ARG A 274 0.83 -19.06 13.61
C ARG A 274 2.34 -19.32 13.61
N LEU A 275 3.06 -18.78 12.63
CA LEU A 275 4.53 -18.86 12.59
C LEU A 275 5.16 -18.18 13.80
N ALA A 276 4.72 -16.96 14.13
CA ALA A 276 5.22 -16.22 15.30
C ALA A 276 4.90 -16.94 16.63
N ALA A 277 3.69 -17.49 16.75
CA ALA A 277 3.25 -18.28 17.91
C ALA A 277 4.04 -19.59 18.07
N ALA A 278 4.48 -20.20 16.97
CA ALA A 278 5.37 -21.36 16.96
C ALA A 278 6.84 -21.00 17.26
N GLY A 279 7.14 -19.76 17.63
CA GLY A 279 8.47 -19.30 18.03
C GLY A 279 9.37 -18.85 16.88
N TRP A 280 8.90 -18.88 15.62
CA TRP A 280 9.66 -18.39 14.49
C TRP A 280 9.73 -16.87 14.45
N ARG A 281 10.86 -16.35 13.96
CA ARG A 281 10.98 -14.93 13.63
C ARG A 281 10.44 -14.63 12.25
N LEU A 282 9.80 -13.48 12.13
CA LEU A 282 9.38 -12.90 10.87
C LEU A 282 10.14 -11.58 10.70
N HIS A 283 10.79 -11.41 9.56
CA HIS A 283 11.52 -10.20 9.20
C HIS A 283 10.77 -9.40 8.15
N PHE A 284 10.89 -8.08 8.24
CA PHE A 284 10.42 -7.12 7.26
C PHE A 284 11.61 -6.39 6.66
N LEU A 285 11.83 -6.60 5.36
CA LEU A 285 12.83 -5.91 4.57
C LEU A 285 12.19 -4.67 3.92
N ALA A 286 12.54 -3.48 4.42
CA ALA A 286 11.96 -2.21 3.97
C ALA A 286 12.52 -1.73 2.61
N GLU A 287 12.42 -2.56 1.57
CA GLU A 287 12.89 -2.30 0.21
C GLU A 287 11.81 -2.65 -0.81
N LYS A 288 11.46 -1.71 -1.69
CA LYS A 288 10.48 -1.93 -2.75
C LYS A 288 11.08 -2.84 -3.83
N LEU A 289 10.94 -4.15 -3.64
CA LEU A 289 11.53 -5.18 -4.51
C LEU A 289 10.53 -5.79 -5.50
N SER A 290 9.28 -5.34 -5.48
CA SER A 290 8.24 -5.75 -6.41
C SER A 290 7.14 -4.70 -6.45
N ALA A 291 6.38 -4.63 -7.54
CA ALA A 291 5.22 -3.77 -7.64
C ALA A 291 4.04 -4.46 -8.33
N GLY A 292 2.85 -4.31 -7.76
CA GLY A 292 1.58 -4.84 -8.29
C GLY A 292 0.68 -3.77 -8.90
N LEU A 293 -0.60 -4.11 -9.09
CA LEU A 293 -1.63 -3.18 -9.53
C LEU A 293 -2.55 -2.76 -8.37
N ALA A 294 -2.63 -1.45 -8.13
CA ALA A 294 -3.63 -0.86 -7.26
C ALA A 294 -5.03 -1.00 -7.90
N PRO A 295 -6.11 -1.08 -7.09
CA PRO A 295 -7.47 -1.19 -7.63
C PRO A 295 -7.82 -0.11 -8.66
N HIS A 296 -8.55 -0.49 -9.71
CA HIS A 296 -8.89 0.46 -10.79
C HIS A 296 -10.06 1.39 -10.48
N SER A 297 -10.80 1.22 -9.39
CA SER A 297 -11.94 2.06 -9.06
C SER A 297 -12.10 2.25 -7.56
N ALA A 298 -12.72 3.35 -7.14
CA ALA A 298 -13.00 3.61 -5.72
C ALA A 298 -13.81 2.46 -5.10
N ALA A 299 -14.80 1.92 -5.82
CA ALA A 299 -15.58 0.76 -5.37
C ALA A 299 -14.74 -0.53 -5.28
N ALA A 300 -13.81 -0.77 -6.21
CA ALA A 300 -12.91 -1.91 -6.13
C ALA A 300 -12.00 -1.82 -4.89
N MET A 301 -11.47 -0.63 -4.61
CA MET A 301 -10.67 -0.39 -3.40
C MET A 301 -11.50 -0.54 -2.12
N ALA A 302 -12.74 -0.05 -2.10
CA ALA A 302 -13.66 -0.23 -0.97
C ALA A 302 -13.92 -1.72 -0.69
N ARG A 303 -14.18 -2.52 -1.74
CA ARG A 303 -14.35 -3.99 -1.62
C ARG A 303 -13.09 -4.66 -1.06
N GLN A 304 -11.92 -4.29 -1.55
CA GLN A 304 -10.65 -4.83 -1.07
C GLN A 304 -10.45 -4.53 0.43
N ARG A 305 -10.67 -3.29 0.87
CA ARG A 305 -10.54 -2.90 2.28
C ARG A 305 -11.59 -3.54 3.18
N CYS A 306 -12.84 -3.67 2.70
CA CYS A 306 -13.88 -4.39 3.44
C CYS A 306 -13.51 -5.86 3.66
N ARG A 307 -12.89 -6.50 2.66
CA ARG A 307 -12.37 -7.87 2.80
C ARG A 307 -11.24 -7.94 3.83
N TRP A 308 -10.28 -7.01 3.80
CA TRP A 308 -9.20 -6.98 4.79
C TRP A 308 -9.72 -6.77 6.22
N ALA A 309 -10.67 -5.85 6.41
CA ALA A 309 -11.32 -5.63 7.70
C ALA A 309 -12.03 -6.90 8.19
N SER A 310 -12.86 -7.49 7.33
CA SER A 310 -13.64 -8.69 7.66
C SER A 310 -12.74 -9.90 7.92
N GLY A 311 -11.70 -10.10 7.12
CA GLY A 311 -10.74 -11.19 7.26
C GLY A 311 -9.92 -11.05 8.55
N THR A 312 -9.44 -9.85 8.86
CA THR A 312 -8.71 -9.57 10.11
C THR A 312 -9.59 -9.85 11.34
N LEU A 313 -10.86 -9.44 11.33
CA LEU A 313 -11.78 -9.73 12.44
C LEU A 313 -12.14 -11.23 12.53
N GLN A 314 -12.19 -11.94 11.41
CA GLN A 314 -12.46 -13.39 11.40
C GLN A 314 -11.33 -14.21 12.04
N ILE A 315 -10.08 -13.70 12.10
CA ILE A 315 -8.96 -14.33 12.82
C ILE A 315 -9.30 -14.60 14.29
N LEU A 316 -10.14 -13.77 14.91
CA LEU A 316 -10.61 -13.99 16.28
C LEU A 316 -11.36 -15.31 16.48
N ARG A 317 -11.80 -15.94 15.40
CA ARG A 317 -12.55 -17.20 15.38
C ARG A 317 -11.73 -18.38 14.82
N THR A 318 -10.49 -18.16 14.41
CA THR A 318 -9.59 -19.21 13.93
C THR A 318 -8.59 -19.63 15.00
N GLY A 319 -7.79 -20.67 14.73
CA GLY A 319 -6.66 -21.06 15.58
C GLY A 319 -5.58 -19.98 15.70
N ALA A 320 -5.57 -18.99 14.80
CA ALA A 320 -4.64 -17.86 14.79
C ALA A 320 -5.10 -16.69 15.67
N ASN A 321 -6.14 -16.83 16.49
CA ASN A 321 -6.60 -15.76 17.38
C ASN A 321 -5.47 -15.28 18.33
N PRO A 322 -4.96 -14.04 18.21
CA PRO A 322 -3.82 -13.56 18.98
C PRO A 322 -4.09 -13.45 20.48
N PHE A 323 -5.34 -13.47 20.92
CA PHE A 323 -5.72 -13.47 22.34
C PHE A 323 -5.74 -14.88 22.95
N LYS A 324 -5.82 -15.94 22.12
CA LYS A 324 -5.99 -17.32 22.60
C LYS A 324 -4.85 -18.25 22.23
N ILE A 325 -4.20 -18.05 21.08
CA ILE A 325 -3.08 -18.88 20.64
C ILE A 325 -1.93 -18.79 21.65
N ALA A 326 -1.31 -19.92 22.01
CA ALA A 326 -0.15 -19.97 22.89
C ALA A 326 1.13 -19.47 22.17
N GLY A 327 2.20 -19.22 22.91
CA GLY A 327 3.53 -18.91 22.33
C GLY A 327 3.78 -17.45 21.89
N LEU A 328 2.74 -16.62 21.76
CA LEU A 328 2.92 -15.18 21.55
C LEU A 328 3.31 -14.45 22.84
N SER A 329 4.34 -13.60 22.76
CA SER A 329 4.72 -12.69 23.83
C SER A 329 3.64 -11.60 24.06
N PRO A 330 3.57 -10.99 25.26
CA PRO A 330 2.59 -9.93 25.55
C PRO A 330 2.64 -8.75 24.55
N LEU A 331 3.85 -8.34 24.13
CA LEU A 331 4.00 -7.26 23.14
C LEU A 331 3.52 -7.67 21.75
N GLN A 332 3.74 -8.92 21.33
CA GLN A 332 3.19 -9.42 20.07
C GLN A 332 1.66 -9.47 20.12
N ARG A 333 1.07 -9.95 21.23
CA ARG A 333 -0.39 -9.95 21.42
C ARG A 333 -0.95 -8.54 21.31
N LEU A 334 -0.32 -7.56 21.98
CA LEU A 334 -0.74 -6.17 21.95
C LEU A 334 -0.61 -5.57 20.54
N ALA A 335 0.44 -5.90 19.79
CA ALA A 335 0.62 -5.44 18.42
C ALA A 335 -0.41 -6.05 17.45
N PHE A 336 -0.72 -7.34 17.57
CA PHE A 336 -1.79 -7.95 16.76
C PHE A 336 -3.17 -7.42 17.17
N ALA A 337 -3.40 -7.18 18.47
CA ALA A 337 -4.62 -6.54 18.97
C ALA A 337 -4.79 -5.11 18.42
N GLU A 338 -3.72 -4.33 18.33
CA GLU A 338 -3.73 -3.00 17.69
C GLU A 338 -4.16 -3.09 16.22
N GLY A 339 -3.75 -4.14 15.50
CA GLY A 339 -4.15 -4.34 14.09
C GLY A 339 -5.63 -4.66 13.94
N ILE A 340 -6.20 -5.40 14.89
CA ILE A 340 -7.65 -5.64 14.99
C ILE A 340 -8.39 -4.34 15.35
N LEU A 341 -7.89 -3.61 16.35
CA LEU A 341 -8.46 -2.34 16.82
C LEU A 341 -8.48 -1.29 15.71
N HIS A 342 -7.44 -1.26 14.87
CA HIS A 342 -7.36 -0.38 13.71
C HIS A 342 -8.61 -0.46 12.83
N TRP A 343 -9.09 -1.67 12.54
CA TRP A 343 -10.31 -1.88 11.75
C TRP A 343 -11.59 -1.54 12.51
N LEU A 344 -11.60 -1.67 13.83
CA LEU A 344 -12.74 -1.29 14.68
C LEU A 344 -12.89 0.23 14.83
N ASN A 345 -11.82 1.01 14.59
CA ASN A 345 -11.83 2.47 14.72
C ASN A 345 -12.84 3.20 13.82
N VAL A 346 -13.40 2.53 12.80
CA VAL A 346 -14.47 3.10 11.98
C VAL A 346 -15.76 3.34 12.78
N LEU A 347 -15.99 2.58 13.86
CA LEU A 347 -17.15 2.73 14.74
C LEU A 347 -17.08 4.03 15.57
N PRO A 348 -16.04 4.28 16.39
CA PRO A 348 -15.91 5.56 17.09
C PRO A 348 -15.80 6.74 16.12
N GLN A 349 -15.17 6.57 14.95
CA GLN A 349 -15.12 7.63 13.94
C GLN A 349 -16.52 8.01 13.43
N LEU A 350 -17.39 7.04 13.14
CA LEU A 350 -18.78 7.32 12.77
C LEU A 350 -19.53 8.00 13.91
N LEU A 351 -19.38 7.53 15.14
CA LEU A 351 -20.05 8.12 16.31
C LEU A 351 -19.62 9.58 16.55
N LEU A 352 -18.32 9.89 16.40
CA LEU A 352 -17.81 11.26 16.50
C LEU A 352 -18.34 12.15 15.37
N LEU A 353 -18.49 11.62 14.16
CA LEU A 353 -19.12 12.34 13.06
C LEU A 353 -20.58 12.70 13.37
N LEU A 354 -21.34 11.78 13.98
CA LEU A 354 -22.75 11.99 14.35
C LEU A 354 -22.92 12.88 15.60
N MET A 355 -21.86 13.10 16.38
CA MET A 355 -21.90 13.77 17.67
C MET A 355 -22.57 15.16 17.67
N PRO A 356 -22.33 16.06 16.68
CA PRO A 356 -23.00 17.36 16.64
C PRO A 356 -24.53 17.25 16.54
N LEU A 357 -25.03 16.33 15.70
CA LEU A 357 -26.48 16.11 15.58
C LEU A 357 -27.04 15.54 16.89
N LEU A 358 -26.36 14.54 17.47
CA LEU A 358 -26.78 13.94 18.74
C LEU A 358 -26.82 14.98 19.88
N ALA A 359 -25.86 15.90 19.92
CA ALA A 359 -25.82 16.99 20.89
C ALA A 359 -27.01 17.96 20.75
N VAL A 360 -27.35 18.34 19.52
CA VAL A 360 -28.55 19.15 19.22
C VAL A 360 -29.80 18.43 19.71
N LEU A 361 -29.96 17.15 19.37
CA LEU A 361 -31.13 16.35 19.75
C LEU A 361 -31.25 16.16 21.27
N ALA A 362 -30.11 16.03 21.97
CA ALA A 362 -30.07 15.94 23.43
C ALA A 362 -30.29 17.29 24.14
N GLY A 363 -30.37 18.40 23.40
CA GLY A 363 -30.56 19.75 23.95
C GLY A 363 -29.34 20.27 24.73
N GLY A 364 -28.14 19.76 24.47
CA GLY A 364 -26.95 20.17 25.21
C GLY A 364 -25.63 19.61 24.66
N THR A 365 -24.52 20.28 24.99
CA THR A 365 -23.20 19.89 24.47
C THR A 365 -22.58 18.77 25.30
N PRO A 366 -21.99 17.74 24.67
CA PRO A 366 -21.34 16.63 25.38
C PRO A 366 -20.03 17.03 26.06
N ILE A 367 -19.58 18.27 25.86
CA ILE A 367 -18.36 18.82 26.43
C ILE A 367 -18.65 20.18 27.08
N ARG A 368 -18.16 20.37 28.31
CA ARG A 368 -18.03 21.67 28.96
C ARG A 368 -16.68 22.26 28.57
N LEU A 369 -16.69 23.48 28.05
CA LEU A 369 -15.47 24.18 27.63
C LEU A 369 -15.43 25.58 28.20
N ASP A 370 -14.37 25.86 28.93
CA ASP A 370 -13.83 27.19 29.13
C ASP A 370 -12.79 27.46 28.03
N GLY A 371 -12.80 28.65 27.41
CA GLY A 371 -11.89 28.97 26.30
C GLY A 371 -10.40 28.79 26.64
N GLY A 372 -10.05 28.94 27.93
CA GLY A 372 -8.69 28.76 28.44
C GLY A 372 -8.18 27.32 28.35
N GLY A 373 -9.00 26.32 28.71
CA GLY A 373 -8.64 24.90 28.59
C GLY A 373 -8.37 24.47 27.15
N LEU A 374 -9.15 24.97 26.20
CA LEU A 374 -8.95 24.67 24.77
C LEU A 374 -7.57 25.14 24.26
N VAL A 375 -7.19 26.36 24.60
CA VAL A 375 -5.92 26.97 24.16
C VAL A 375 -4.72 26.42 24.93
N SER A 376 -4.85 26.20 26.24
CA SER A 376 -3.72 25.81 27.10
C SER A 376 -3.48 24.30 27.19
N VAL A 377 -4.49 23.46 26.89
CA VAL A 377 -4.41 22.00 27.00
C VAL A 377 -4.62 21.30 25.65
N ALA A 378 -5.77 21.50 25.00
CA ALA A 378 -6.11 20.76 23.79
C ALA A 378 -5.24 21.16 22.59
N LEU A 379 -5.09 22.47 22.35
CA LEU A 379 -4.33 22.98 21.21
C LEU A 379 -2.86 22.51 21.19
N PRO A 380 -2.07 22.59 22.28
CA PRO A 380 -0.71 22.08 22.31
C PRO A 380 -0.62 20.59 21.98
N PHE A 381 -1.56 19.79 22.48
CA PHE A 381 -1.61 18.36 22.22
C PHE A 381 -1.86 18.05 20.73
N TYR A 382 -2.92 18.61 20.15
CA TYR A 382 -3.23 18.39 18.73
C TYR A 382 -2.20 19.02 17.79
N ALA A 383 -1.66 20.20 18.13
CA ALA A 383 -0.58 20.82 17.37
C ALA A 383 0.69 19.95 17.39
N ALA A 384 1.07 19.39 18.54
CA ALA A 384 2.20 18.47 18.63
C ALA A 384 1.99 17.22 17.77
N GLN A 385 0.78 16.63 17.78
CA GLN A 385 0.46 15.51 16.89
C GLN A 385 0.61 15.88 15.41
N MET A 386 0.07 17.03 15.00
CA MET A 386 0.17 17.54 13.63
C MET A 386 1.62 17.75 13.19
N LEU A 387 2.44 18.36 14.03
CA LEU A 387 3.83 18.70 13.73
C LEU A 387 4.75 17.47 13.74
N LEU A 388 4.49 16.50 14.63
CA LEU A 388 5.36 15.35 14.83
C LEU A 388 5.00 14.11 13.99
N ALA A 389 3.78 14.00 13.46
CA ALA A 389 3.36 12.85 12.64
C ALA A 389 4.30 12.56 11.45
N ARG A 390 4.70 13.63 10.75
CA ARG A 390 5.57 13.53 9.57
C ARG A 390 7.00 13.11 9.89
N PRO A 391 7.74 13.75 10.82
CA PRO A 391 9.09 13.33 11.15
C PRO A 391 9.13 11.95 11.85
N ILE A 392 8.18 11.65 12.75
CA ILE A 392 8.12 10.34 13.43
C ILE A 392 7.95 9.19 12.44
N SER A 393 7.08 9.36 11.44
CA SER A 393 6.85 8.36 10.39
C SER A 393 7.98 8.25 9.35
N GLY A 394 9.13 8.91 9.54
CA GLY A 394 10.19 8.93 8.54
C GLY A 394 9.73 9.57 7.22
N GLN A 395 8.81 10.54 7.30
CA GLN A 395 8.20 11.24 6.16
C GLN A 395 7.38 10.33 5.25
N ALA A 396 6.83 9.25 5.80
CA ALA A 396 5.93 8.34 5.10
C ALA A 396 4.48 8.85 5.05
N ARG A 397 4.06 9.63 6.04
CA ARG A 397 2.71 10.19 6.11
C ARG A 397 2.68 11.60 6.67
N GLY A 398 1.62 12.31 6.32
CA GLY A 398 1.16 13.48 7.07
C GLY A 398 0.27 13.10 8.25
N ALA A 399 -0.34 14.10 8.85
CA ALA A 399 -1.29 13.98 9.94
C ALA A 399 -2.76 14.00 9.46
N VAL A 400 -3.10 14.79 8.43
CA VAL A 400 -4.49 15.02 7.99
C VAL A 400 -4.82 14.24 6.72
N LEU A 401 -4.00 14.34 5.69
CA LEU A 401 -4.35 13.77 4.38
C LEU A 401 -4.55 12.24 4.34
N PRO A 402 -3.82 11.42 5.11
CA PRO A 402 -4.12 9.99 5.20
C PRO A 402 -5.55 9.70 5.70
N GLU A 403 -6.15 10.61 6.47
CA GLU A 403 -7.51 10.45 6.97
C GLU A 403 -8.53 10.44 5.84
N LEU A 404 -8.25 11.05 4.68
CA LEU A 404 -9.14 11.02 3.51
C LEU A 404 -9.53 9.59 3.12
N TYR A 405 -8.60 8.63 3.16
CA TYR A 405 -8.89 7.22 2.88
C TYR A 405 -9.90 6.64 3.88
N ARG A 406 -9.83 7.06 5.15
CA ARG A 406 -10.77 6.62 6.19
C ARG A 406 -12.17 7.19 5.95
N TRP A 407 -12.27 8.44 5.53
CA TRP A 407 -13.56 9.09 5.26
C TRP A 407 -14.27 8.49 4.03
N ILE A 408 -13.55 8.26 2.94
CA ILE A 408 -14.13 7.69 1.70
C ILE A 408 -14.78 6.33 1.96
N PHE A 409 -14.11 5.49 2.75
CA PHE A 409 -14.54 4.11 2.99
C PHE A 409 -15.28 3.92 4.31
N LEU A 410 -15.63 4.99 5.03
CA LEU A 410 -16.19 4.92 6.38
C LEU A 410 -17.43 4.02 6.44
N VAL A 411 -18.47 4.34 5.67
CA VAL A 411 -19.73 3.60 5.71
C VAL A 411 -19.61 2.14 5.26
N PRO A 412 -18.99 1.81 4.10
CA PRO A 412 -18.85 0.41 3.71
C PRO A 412 -18.00 -0.39 4.71
N LEU A 413 -16.98 0.21 5.33
CA LEU A 413 -16.19 -0.45 6.37
C LEU A 413 -16.98 -0.66 7.66
N VAL A 414 -17.79 0.30 8.11
CA VAL A 414 -18.71 0.09 9.25
C VAL A 414 -19.63 -1.10 8.97
N GLY A 415 -20.23 -1.16 7.78
CA GLY A 415 -21.06 -2.29 7.36
C GLY A 415 -20.31 -3.63 7.38
N ALA A 416 -19.07 -3.66 6.89
CA ALA A 416 -18.22 -4.85 6.91
C ALA A 416 -17.86 -5.30 8.33
N VAL A 417 -17.51 -4.36 9.21
CA VAL A 417 -17.18 -4.61 10.62
C VAL A 417 -18.40 -5.15 11.37
N LEU A 418 -19.55 -4.47 11.30
CA LEU A 418 -20.77 -4.88 12.00
C LEU A 418 -21.28 -6.23 11.51
N SER A 419 -21.30 -6.45 10.19
CA SER A 419 -21.70 -7.75 9.63
C SER A 419 -20.76 -8.89 10.05
N THR A 420 -19.46 -8.63 10.13
CA THR A 420 -18.48 -9.61 10.61
C THR A 420 -18.64 -9.90 12.11
N ILE A 421 -18.88 -8.89 12.94
CA ILE A 421 -19.18 -9.05 14.37
C ILE A 421 -20.44 -9.90 14.55
N ALA A 422 -21.48 -9.63 13.76
CA ALA A 422 -22.74 -10.38 13.72
C ALA A 422 -22.65 -11.78 13.07
N LYS A 423 -21.43 -12.26 12.75
CA LYS A 423 -21.17 -13.57 12.10
C LYS A 423 -21.85 -13.74 10.73
N ARG A 424 -22.08 -12.64 10.01
CA ARG A 424 -22.64 -12.62 8.66
C ARG A 424 -21.74 -11.83 7.69
N PRO A 425 -20.44 -12.16 7.58
CA PRO A 425 -19.56 -11.44 6.67
C PRO A 425 -20.05 -11.60 5.22
N LYS A 426 -19.91 -10.55 4.41
CA LYS A 426 -20.25 -10.63 2.98
C LYS A 426 -19.34 -11.63 2.28
N THR A 427 -19.89 -12.37 1.31
CA THR A 427 -19.15 -13.35 0.50
C THR A 427 -18.02 -12.72 -0.29
N PHE A 428 -16.92 -13.47 -0.43
CA PHE A 428 -15.74 -13.06 -1.18
C PHE A 428 -16.08 -12.87 -2.66
N ARG A 429 -15.57 -11.78 -3.26
CA ARG A 429 -15.56 -11.55 -4.70
C ARG A 429 -14.18 -11.03 -5.11
N VAL A 430 -13.64 -11.56 -6.21
CA VAL A 430 -12.35 -11.14 -6.76
C VAL A 430 -12.40 -9.67 -7.14
N THR A 431 -11.33 -8.93 -6.83
CA THR A 431 -11.24 -7.51 -7.14
C THR A 431 -10.86 -7.37 -8.61
N PRO A 432 -11.63 -6.62 -9.43
CA PRO A 432 -11.30 -6.45 -10.85
C PRO A 432 -9.89 -5.87 -11.06
N LYS A 433 -9.10 -6.51 -11.93
CA LYS A 433 -7.71 -6.10 -12.25
C LYS A 433 -7.56 -5.46 -13.64
N ALA A 434 -8.65 -5.39 -14.40
CA ALA A 434 -8.76 -4.59 -15.61
C ALA A 434 -9.70 -3.38 -15.40
N PRO A 435 -9.48 -2.26 -16.10
CA PRO A 435 -10.46 -1.18 -16.15
C PRO A 435 -11.72 -1.68 -16.87
N GLY A 436 -12.86 -1.60 -16.19
CA GLY A 436 -14.17 -1.79 -16.82
C GLY A 436 -14.68 -0.49 -17.47
N PRO A 437 -15.82 -0.51 -18.16
CA PRO A 437 -16.47 0.71 -18.64
C PRO A 437 -16.95 1.56 -17.46
N THR A 438 -16.09 2.44 -16.93
CA THR A 438 -16.45 3.34 -15.84
C THR A 438 -17.38 4.43 -16.36
N ARG A 439 -18.65 4.37 -15.99
CA ARG A 439 -19.61 5.46 -16.19
C ARG A 439 -19.99 6.07 -14.84
N GLY A 440 -19.27 7.11 -14.44
CA GLY A 440 -19.67 8.00 -13.34
C GLY A 440 -19.35 7.47 -11.94
N ALA A 441 -20.07 8.03 -10.95
CA ALA A 441 -19.83 7.75 -9.55
C ALA A 441 -20.52 6.47 -9.09
N GLU A 442 -19.85 5.71 -8.23
CA GLU A 442 -20.36 4.47 -7.66
C GLU A 442 -21.46 4.77 -6.61
N PRO A 443 -22.75 4.45 -6.86
CA PRO A 443 -23.86 4.84 -5.98
C PRO A 443 -23.72 4.28 -4.56
N GLY A 444 -23.15 3.08 -4.43
CA GLY A 444 -22.90 2.42 -3.14
C GLY A 444 -21.88 3.15 -2.25
N LEU A 445 -21.11 4.09 -2.81
CA LEU A 445 -20.22 4.98 -2.04
C LEU A 445 -20.81 6.39 -1.92
N VAL A 446 -21.40 6.91 -3.01
CA VAL A 446 -21.92 8.29 -3.04
C VAL A 446 -23.13 8.46 -2.13
N ILE A 447 -24.15 7.59 -2.22
CA ILE A 447 -25.40 7.77 -1.49
C ILE A 447 -25.16 7.80 0.03
N PRO A 448 -24.39 6.87 0.63
CA PRO A 448 -24.12 6.94 2.06
C PRO A 448 -23.33 8.17 2.50
N LEU A 449 -22.32 8.59 1.71
CA LEU A 449 -21.55 9.80 2.00
C LEU A 449 -22.41 11.07 1.89
N ALA A 450 -23.32 11.13 0.92
CA ALA A 450 -24.30 12.21 0.79
C ALA A 450 -25.28 12.22 1.97
N GLY A 451 -25.70 11.05 2.46
CA GLY A 451 -26.49 10.93 3.69
C GLY A 451 -25.75 11.47 4.91
N LEU A 452 -24.47 11.16 5.07
CA LEU A 452 -23.64 11.74 6.14
C LEU A 452 -23.50 13.26 5.99
N LEU A 453 -23.38 13.78 4.77
CA LEU A 453 -23.37 15.22 4.51
C LEU A 453 -24.69 15.88 4.89
N ALA A 454 -25.83 15.24 4.60
CA ALA A 454 -27.15 15.72 5.03
C ALA A 454 -27.28 15.75 6.56
N VAL A 455 -26.76 14.74 7.25
CA VAL A 455 -26.68 14.71 8.73
C VAL A 455 -25.90 15.91 9.27
N GLN A 456 -24.77 16.26 8.65
CA GLN A 456 -24.00 17.46 9.03
C GLN A 456 -24.80 18.75 8.79
N GLY A 457 -25.55 18.82 7.70
CA GLY A 457 -26.46 19.95 7.42
C GLY A 457 -27.57 20.10 8.46
N LEU A 458 -28.20 18.99 8.87
CA LEU A 458 -29.20 18.98 9.94
C LEU A 458 -28.62 19.43 11.28
N ALA A 459 -27.41 18.97 11.62
CA ALA A 459 -26.70 19.43 12.81
C ALA A 459 -26.44 20.94 12.77
N LEU A 460 -26.02 21.48 11.62
CA LEU A 460 -25.79 22.91 11.44
C LEU A 460 -27.08 23.72 11.62
N VAL A 461 -28.19 23.29 11.00
CA VAL A 461 -29.51 23.95 11.19
C VAL A 461 -29.92 23.93 12.66
N GLY A 462 -29.70 22.80 13.34
CA GLY A 462 -29.93 22.66 14.77
C GLY A 462 -29.13 23.66 15.61
N LEU A 463 -27.83 23.79 15.34
CA LEU A 463 -26.96 24.74 16.05
C LEU A 463 -27.34 26.20 15.79
N LEU A 464 -27.80 26.53 14.58
CA LEU A 464 -28.25 27.90 14.27
C LEU A 464 -29.56 28.25 14.99
N ARG A 465 -30.44 27.28 15.22
CA ARG A 465 -31.71 27.47 15.94
C ARG A 465 -31.52 27.49 17.45
N TRP A 466 -30.65 26.63 17.96
CA TRP A 466 -30.39 26.46 19.39
C TRP A 466 -28.87 26.50 19.65
N PRO A 467 -28.25 27.69 19.58
CA PRO A 467 -26.81 27.80 19.72
C PRO A 467 -26.38 27.50 21.15
N PRO A 468 -25.37 26.63 21.36
CA PRO A 468 -24.75 26.46 22.66
C PRO A 468 -23.88 27.69 23.00
N PRO A 469 -23.29 27.74 24.22
CA PRO A 469 -22.34 28.78 24.59
C PRO A 469 -21.17 28.90 23.59
N ALA A 470 -20.54 30.09 23.54
CA ALA A 470 -19.59 30.47 22.48
C ALA A 470 -18.41 29.48 22.28
N ALA A 471 -17.78 29.00 23.37
CA ALA A 471 -16.64 28.09 23.25
C ALA A 471 -17.04 26.70 22.68
N PRO A 472 -18.05 25.99 23.21
CA PRO A 472 -18.60 24.79 22.57
C PRO A 472 -19.11 25.02 21.15
N LEU A 473 -19.74 26.17 20.87
CA LEU A 473 -20.19 26.51 19.52
C LEU A 473 -19.01 26.58 18.54
N GLY A 474 -17.95 27.30 18.89
CA GLY A 474 -16.75 27.44 18.05
C GLY A 474 -16.09 26.09 17.72
N LEU A 475 -15.93 25.22 18.73
CA LEU A 475 -15.38 23.88 18.51
C LEU A 475 -16.28 23.02 17.61
N THR A 476 -17.60 23.08 17.84
CA THR A 476 -18.57 22.28 17.06
C THR A 476 -18.63 22.76 15.61
N LEU A 477 -18.59 24.08 15.38
CA LEU A 477 -18.50 24.65 14.03
C LEU A 477 -17.21 24.23 13.33
N PHE A 478 -16.05 24.29 14.02
CA PHE A 478 -14.78 23.80 13.46
C PHE A 478 -14.87 22.32 13.06
N TRP A 479 -15.43 21.46 13.92
CA TRP A 479 -15.62 20.04 13.62
C TRP A 479 -16.57 19.81 12.45
N LEU A 480 -17.71 20.51 12.41
CA LEU A 480 -18.67 20.42 11.31
C LEU A 480 -18.04 20.87 9.99
N SER A 481 -17.36 22.02 9.97
CA SER A 481 -16.72 22.54 8.77
C SER A 481 -15.63 21.61 8.24
N SER A 482 -14.73 21.12 9.12
CA SER A 482 -13.66 20.20 8.73
C SER A 482 -14.18 18.84 8.26
N SER A 483 -15.18 18.27 8.93
CA SER A 483 -15.79 17.01 8.54
C SER A 483 -16.58 17.14 7.23
N THR A 484 -17.30 18.25 7.05
CA THR A 484 -18.03 18.56 5.79
C THR A 484 -17.06 18.66 4.62
N LEU A 485 -15.92 19.32 4.82
CA LEU A 485 -14.88 19.44 3.83
C LEU A 485 -14.30 18.06 3.42
N LEU A 486 -13.99 17.21 4.41
CA LEU A 486 -13.45 15.87 4.16
C LEU A 486 -14.48 14.95 3.49
N LEU A 487 -15.77 15.05 3.86
CA LEU A 487 -16.86 14.35 3.18
C LEU A 487 -17.03 14.83 1.73
N GLY A 488 -16.94 16.14 1.48
CA GLY A 488 -16.96 16.70 0.13
C GLY A 488 -15.81 16.19 -0.74
N LEU A 489 -14.59 16.15 -0.20
CA LEU A 489 -13.43 15.56 -0.87
C LEU A 489 -13.66 14.06 -1.13
N SER A 490 -14.26 13.37 -0.17
CA SER A 490 -14.55 11.94 -0.28
C SER A 490 -15.56 11.63 -1.39
N LEU A 491 -16.64 12.42 -1.48
CA LEU A 491 -17.61 12.35 -2.57
C LEU A 491 -16.94 12.60 -3.92
N ARG A 492 -16.06 13.59 -4.01
CA ARG A 492 -15.31 13.87 -5.24
C ARG A 492 -14.40 12.71 -5.65
N CYS A 493 -13.83 11.97 -4.69
CA CYS A 493 -13.03 10.77 -4.97
C CYS A 493 -13.84 9.60 -5.52
N CYS A 494 -15.14 9.56 -5.26
CA CYS A 494 -16.03 8.48 -5.74
C CYS A 494 -16.30 8.58 -7.25
N TRP A 495 -15.91 9.68 -7.92
CA TRP A 495 -15.95 9.82 -9.37
C TRP A 495 -14.67 9.30 -10.00
N ASP A 496 -14.73 8.07 -10.52
CA ASP A 496 -13.63 7.49 -11.28
C ASP A 496 -13.43 8.21 -12.62
N ARG A 497 -12.17 8.48 -12.96
CA ARG A 497 -11.82 9.13 -14.23
C ARG A 497 -12.04 8.14 -15.39
N PRO A 498 -12.69 8.55 -16.49
CA PRO A 498 -12.81 7.69 -17.67
C PRO A 498 -11.48 7.65 -18.45
N GLY A 499 -11.27 6.57 -19.21
CA GLY A 499 -10.12 6.41 -20.12
C GLY A 499 -8.82 5.95 -19.46
N VAL A 500 -8.88 5.40 -18.25
CA VAL A 500 -7.70 4.85 -17.55
C VAL A 500 -7.10 3.72 -18.40
N SER A 501 -5.80 3.84 -18.72
CA SER A 501 -5.09 2.78 -19.43
C SER A 501 -5.04 1.51 -18.57
N ALA A 502 -5.20 0.35 -19.21
CA ALA A 502 -5.01 -0.95 -18.56
C ALA A 502 -3.54 -1.18 -18.20
N VAL A 503 -2.61 -0.49 -18.88
CA VAL A 503 -1.17 -0.59 -18.69
C VAL A 503 -0.66 0.58 -17.84
N PRO A 504 0.24 0.36 -16.87
CA PRO A 504 0.86 1.43 -16.11
C PRO A 504 1.62 2.44 -16.97
N TRP A 505 1.49 3.73 -16.65
CA TRP A 505 2.26 4.83 -17.23
C TRP A 505 3.06 5.56 -16.17
N PHE A 506 4.32 5.86 -16.48
CA PHE A 506 5.28 6.40 -15.54
C PHE A 506 5.76 7.79 -15.92
N ALA A 507 5.83 8.70 -14.95
CA ALA A 507 6.55 9.95 -15.09
C ALA A 507 8.06 9.69 -15.05
N VAL A 508 8.75 10.13 -16.09
CA VAL A 508 10.21 9.99 -16.22
C VAL A 508 10.83 11.32 -16.65
N GLN A 509 12.13 11.45 -16.46
CA GLN A 509 12.90 12.56 -17.01
C GLN A 509 14.10 12.00 -17.77
N SER A 510 13.93 11.79 -19.07
CA SER A 510 14.99 11.28 -19.94
C SER A 510 15.26 12.28 -21.06
N LYS A 511 16.42 12.94 -21.01
CA LYS A 511 16.87 13.87 -22.05
C LYS A 511 17.44 13.09 -23.23
N GLN A 512 17.06 13.48 -24.43
CA GLN A 512 17.48 12.92 -25.71
C GLN A 512 17.95 14.07 -26.62
N SER A 513 18.66 13.76 -27.70
CA SER A 513 19.08 14.76 -28.69
C SER A 513 17.89 15.47 -29.34
N TRP A 514 16.78 14.75 -29.55
CA TRP A 514 15.57 15.24 -30.21
C TRP A 514 14.52 15.84 -29.26
N GLY A 515 14.68 15.69 -27.94
CA GLY A 515 13.68 16.14 -26.97
C GLY A 515 13.84 15.58 -25.56
N GLN A 516 12.84 15.78 -24.72
CA GLN A 516 12.76 15.23 -23.37
C GLN A 516 11.57 14.29 -23.26
N VAL A 517 11.82 13.02 -22.98
CA VAL A 517 10.78 12.05 -22.63
C VAL A 517 10.29 12.34 -21.22
N THR A 518 8.99 12.55 -21.10
CA THR A 518 8.29 12.94 -19.86
C THR A 518 7.42 11.81 -19.30
N ALA A 519 6.99 10.86 -20.14
CA ALA A 519 6.30 9.66 -19.67
C ALA A 519 6.63 8.42 -20.51
N LEU A 520 6.55 7.24 -19.92
CA LEU A 520 6.82 5.94 -20.55
C LEU A 520 5.85 4.86 -20.07
N SER A 521 5.58 3.88 -20.93
CA SER A 521 4.79 2.68 -20.66
C SER A 521 5.19 1.55 -21.62
N GLU A 522 4.63 0.36 -21.42
CA GLU A 522 4.67 -0.73 -22.42
C GLU A 522 3.88 -0.40 -23.69
N GLU A 523 3.00 0.62 -23.66
CA GLU A 523 2.23 1.06 -24.84
C GLU A 523 2.98 2.12 -25.67
N GLY A 524 3.77 2.98 -25.03
CA GLY A 524 4.42 4.07 -25.73
C GLY A 524 5.15 5.07 -24.82
N LEU A 525 5.33 6.28 -25.33
CA LEU A 525 5.99 7.39 -24.64
C LEU A 525 5.31 8.73 -24.87
N GLU A 526 5.47 9.64 -23.90
CA GLU A 526 5.20 11.08 -24.06
C GLU A 526 6.51 11.84 -24.02
N ALA A 527 6.67 12.82 -24.91
CA ALA A 527 7.85 13.66 -24.94
C ALA A 527 7.54 15.11 -25.29
N ARG A 528 8.49 15.99 -24.96
CA ARG A 528 8.55 17.38 -25.43
C ARG A 528 9.72 17.54 -26.38
N LEU A 529 9.44 17.93 -27.62
CA LEU A 529 10.44 18.17 -28.64
C LEU A 529 11.23 19.46 -28.38
N THR A 530 12.53 19.43 -28.67
CA THR A 530 13.39 20.61 -28.72
C THR A 530 13.42 21.25 -30.11
N GLY A 531 13.18 20.48 -31.16
CA GLY A 531 13.11 20.93 -32.56
C GLY A 531 11.83 20.48 -33.27
N LYS A 532 11.84 20.50 -34.62
CA LYS A 532 10.72 20.06 -35.46
C LYS A 532 10.76 18.57 -35.83
N GLN A 533 11.92 17.92 -35.69
CA GLN A 533 12.09 16.52 -36.09
C GLN A 533 11.40 15.58 -35.11
N ILE A 534 10.50 14.75 -35.64
CA ILE A 534 9.80 13.71 -34.87
C ILE A 534 10.69 12.46 -34.87
N PRO A 535 11.01 11.87 -33.70
CA PRO A 535 11.83 10.67 -33.65
C PRO A 535 11.08 9.48 -34.25
N THR A 536 11.78 8.58 -34.93
CA THR A 536 11.21 7.32 -35.45
C THR A 536 11.51 6.12 -34.54
N GLN A 537 12.38 6.31 -33.55
CA GLN A 537 12.79 5.28 -32.60
C GLN A 537 13.22 5.87 -31.25
N HIS A 538 13.10 5.08 -30.19
CA HIS A 538 13.67 5.36 -28.88
C HIS A 538 14.23 4.06 -28.29
N TRP A 539 15.46 4.09 -27.78
CA TRP A 539 16.20 2.89 -27.33
C TRP A 539 16.37 1.79 -28.39
N GLY A 540 16.32 2.15 -29.67
CA GLY A 540 16.31 1.19 -30.79
C GLY A 540 14.96 0.51 -31.01
N LEU A 541 13.92 0.87 -30.23
CA LEU A 541 12.56 0.42 -30.43
C LEU A 541 11.83 1.34 -31.41
N PRO A 542 11.11 0.80 -32.40
CA PRO A 542 10.40 1.60 -33.40
C PRO A 542 9.20 2.34 -32.78
N LEU A 543 9.00 3.58 -33.21
CA LEU A 543 7.91 4.45 -32.75
C LEU A 543 6.99 4.90 -33.88
N GLU A 544 5.74 5.17 -33.53
CA GLU A 544 4.73 5.78 -34.38
C GLU A 544 4.05 6.95 -33.66
N LEU A 545 3.86 8.06 -34.35
CA LEU A 545 3.21 9.24 -33.79
C LEU A 545 1.71 8.96 -33.60
N ALA A 546 1.24 9.08 -32.36
CA ALA A 546 -0.17 8.91 -32.02
C ALA A 546 -0.89 10.25 -31.83
N CYS A 547 -0.21 11.26 -31.29
CA CYS A 547 -0.78 12.57 -31.02
C CYS A 547 0.29 13.67 -30.97
N GLN A 548 -0.02 14.87 -31.44
CA GLN A 548 0.84 16.05 -31.29
C GLN A 548 0.04 17.28 -30.86
N LYS A 549 0.54 18.00 -29.85
CA LYS A 549 0.00 19.28 -29.38
C LYS A 549 1.13 20.28 -29.15
N GLY A 550 1.43 21.08 -30.17
CA GLY A 550 2.60 21.96 -30.18
C GLY A 550 3.89 21.12 -30.14
N GLN A 551 4.76 21.41 -29.16
CA GLN A 551 5.99 20.63 -28.93
C GLN A 551 5.78 19.32 -28.16
N ARG A 552 4.57 19.04 -27.65
CA ARG A 552 4.28 17.79 -26.95
C ARG A 552 3.84 16.72 -27.93
N ILE A 553 4.45 15.55 -27.86
CA ILE A 553 4.13 14.39 -28.69
C ILE A 553 3.82 13.18 -27.83
N GLY A 554 2.83 12.41 -28.28
CA GLY A 554 2.48 11.10 -27.79
C GLY A 554 2.77 10.09 -28.88
N MET A 555 3.49 9.03 -28.55
CA MET A 555 3.95 8.03 -29.51
C MET A 555 3.71 6.64 -28.97
N ASN A 556 3.30 5.71 -29.83
CA ASN A 556 3.17 4.31 -29.51
C ASN A 556 4.39 3.54 -29.99
N TRP A 557 4.73 2.44 -29.31
CA TRP A 557 5.65 1.47 -29.89
C TRP A 557 4.99 0.83 -31.11
N LYS A 558 5.73 0.62 -32.20
CA LYS A 558 5.25 -0.27 -33.28
C LYS A 558 5.24 -1.72 -32.77
N GLN A 559 4.84 -2.66 -33.62
CA GLN A 559 4.84 -4.08 -33.27
C GLN A 559 6.22 -4.54 -32.80
N LEU A 560 6.35 -4.77 -31.49
CA LEU A 560 7.55 -5.26 -30.85
C LEU A 560 7.57 -6.79 -30.85
N ASN A 561 8.73 -7.39 -31.14
CA ASN A 561 8.91 -8.82 -30.99
C ASN A 561 9.04 -9.23 -29.49
N ALA A 562 9.05 -10.53 -29.19
CA ALA A 562 9.07 -11.02 -27.81
C ALA A 562 10.32 -10.57 -27.03
N GLU A 563 11.49 -10.51 -27.67
CA GLU A 563 12.74 -10.07 -27.04
C GLU A 563 12.70 -8.57 -26.70
N GLN A 564 12.22 -7.74 -27.62
CA GLN A 564 12.03 -6.30 -27.42
C GLN A 564 11.03 -6.00 -26.30
N GLN A 565 9.90 -6.74 -26.28
CA GLN A 565 8.90 -6.63 -25.21
C GLN A 565 9.50 -7.02 -23.86
N HIS A 566 10.20 -8.16 -23.80
CA HIS A 566 10.86 -8.60 -22.58
C HIS A 566 11.89 -7.57 -22.09
N TRP A 567 12.73 -7.05 -23.00
CA TRP A 567 13.70 -6.01 -22.69
C TRP A 567 13.03 -4.75 -22.13
N LEU A 568 11.94 -4.28 -22.76
CA LEU A 568 11.19 -3.11 -22.34
C LEU A 568 10.58 -3.31 -20.93
N GLN A 569 9.97 -4.46 -20.68
CA GLN A 569 9.44 -4.79 -19.35
C GLN A 569 10.53 -4.84 -18.28
N GLN A 570 11.67 -5.46 -18.58
CA GLN A 570 12.81 -5.48 -17.67
C GLN A 570 13.37 -4.09 -17.40
N ARG A 571 13.29 -3.20 -18.40
CA ARG A 571 13.66 -1.79 -18.27
C ARG A 571 12.72 -1.01 -17.36
N LEU A 572 11.41 -1.26 -17.47
CA LEU A 572 10.38 -0.57 -16.70
C LEU A 572 10.24 -1.10 -15.27
N TYR A 573 10.35 -2.42 -15.07
CA TYR A 573 9.95 -3.09 -13.83
C TYR A 573 11.09 -3.81 -13.11
N GLY A 574 12.01 -4.42 -13.87
CA GLY A 574 12.98 -5.38 -13.33
C GLY A 574 14.22 -4.75 -12.66
N LYS A 575 14.50 -3.48 -12.90
CA LYS A 575 15.72 -2.82 -12.42
C LYS A 575 15.67 -2.53 -10.91
N SER A 576 16.78 -2.85 -10.22
CA SER A 576 16.96 -2.52 -8.82
C SER A 576 16.78 -1.01 -8.59
N GLY A 577 15.95 -0.65 -7.62
CA GLY A 577 15.74 0.75 -7.23
C GLY A 577 14.91 1.58 -8.20
N CYS A 578 14.23 0.98 -9.19
CA CYS A 578 13.36 1.69 -10.12
C CYS A 578 12.15 2.34 -9.42
N TRP A 579 11.72 1.80 -8.29
CA TRP A 579 10.59 2.31 -7.50
C TRP A 579 11.06 3.37 -6.49
N PRO A 580 10.77 4.66 -6.70
CA PRO A 580 11.25 5.71 -5.83
C PRO A 580 10.61 5.67 -4.43
N VAL A 581 11.41 6.07 -3.44
CA VAL A 581 10.94 6.36 -2.09
C VAL A 581 10.66 7.85 -1.99
N ARG A 582 9.37 8.19 -1.96
CA ARG A 582 8.92 9.59 -1.94
C ARG A 582 8.72 10.09 -0.52
N ARG A 583 8.53 11.40 -0.35
CA ARG A 583 8.33 12.03 0.96
C ARG A 583 6.96 12.67 1.00
N ALA A 584 6.21 12.41 2.06
CA ALA A 584 4.96 13.12 2.29
C ALA A 584 5.26 14.63 2.34
N PRO A 585 4.43 15.48 1.70
CA PRO A 585 4.56 16.93 1.83
C PRO A 585 4.26 17.37 3.26
N PHE A 586 4.58 18.63 3.58
CA PHE A 586 4.02 19.27 4.77
C PHE A 586 2.54 19.57 4.54
N GLU A 587 1.71 19.41 5.57
CA GLU A 587 0.25 19.58 5.48
C GLU A 587 -0.15 20.90 4.85
N LEU A 588 0.38 22.02 5.35
CA LEU A 588 0.07 23.36 4.84
C LEU A 588 0.38 23.52 3.34
N ARG A 589 1.40 22.83 2.82
CA ARG A 589 1.74 22.87 1.39
C ARG A 589 0.80 22.03 0.54
N ALA A 590 0.17 21.01 1.12
CA ALA A 590 -0.70 20.09 0.42
C ALA A 590 -2.18 20.48 0.50
N LEU A 591 -2.58 21.25 1.52
CA LEU A 591 -3.97 21.71 1.70
C LEU A 591 -4.50 22.46 0.47
N GLY A 592 -3.78 23.48 -0.02
CA GLY A 592 -4.23 24.28 -1.18
C GLY A 592 -4.52 23.43 -2.42
N PRO A 593 -3.55 22.62 -2.90
CA PRO A 593 -3.77 21.70 -4.03
C PRO A 593 -4.92 20.72 -3.81
N VAL A 594 -5.10 20.18 -2.60
CA VAL A 594 -6.18 19.25 -2.26
C VAL A 594 -7.54 19.94 -2.28
N LEU A 595 -7.66 21.10 -1.64
CA LEU A 595 -8.89 21.91 -1.60
C LEU A 595 -9.33 22.34 -2.99
N LEU A 596 -8.39 22.72 -3.86
CA LEU A 596 -8.67 23.06 -5.25
C LEU A 596 -9.36 21.90 -6.01
N ARG A 597 -9.15 20.65 -5.60
CA ARG A 597 -9.78 19.48 -6.24
C ARG A 597 -11.28 19.37 -5.96
N LEU A 598 -11.81 20.04 -4.94
CA LEU A 598 -13.26 20.09 -4.71
C LEU A 598 -14.01 20.74 -5.87
N ILE A 599 -13.42 21.80 -6.44
CA ILE A 599 -14.05 22.57 -7.53
C ILE A 599 -13.48 22.22 -8.90
N THR A 600 -12.41 21.41 -8.97
CA THR A 600 -11.82 21.00 -10.25
C THR A 600 -12.53 19.76 -10.80
N PRO A 601 -13.08 19.80 -12.03
CA PRO A 601 -13.78 18.67 -12.61
C PRO A 601 -12.85 17.48 -12.87
N ALA A 602 -13.40 16.27 -12.77
CA ALA A 602 -12.71 15.04 -13.14
C ALA A 602 -12.52 14.98 -14.66
N ARG A 603 -11.31 15.31 -15.13
CA ARG A 603 -10.98 15.22 -16.56
C ARG A 603 -10.66 13.78 -16.97
N PRO A 604 -11.08 13.32 -18.16
CA PRO A 604 -10.68 12.03 -18.70
C PRO A 604 -9.15 11.88 -18.73
N GLU A 605 -8.68 10.64 -18.66
CA GLU A 605 -7.30 10.34 -19.01
C GLU A 605 -7.15 10.36 -20.53
N THR A 606 -6.18 11.16 -20.98
CA THR A 606 -5.82 11.34 -22.38
C THR A 606 -4.31 11.50 -22.47
N TRP A 607 -3.77 11.56 -23.71
CA TRP A 607 -2.44 12.09 -23.94
C TRP A 607 -2.26 13.42 -23.20
N PHE A 608 -1.13 13.54 -22.48
CA PHE A 608 -0.74 14.73 -21.71
C PHE A 608 -1.63 15.07 -20.52
N ASN A 609 -2.57 14.19 -20.13
CA ASN A 609 -3.43 14.34 -18.95
C ASN A 609 -3.69 13.00 -18.24
N ARG A 610 -2.80 12.01 -18.40
CA ARG A 610 -2.93 10.69 -17.76
C ARG A 610 -2.39 10.68 -16.34
N SER A 611 -2.73 9.64 -15.59
CA SER A 611 -2.13 9.42 -14.28
C SER A 611 -0.70 8.90 -14.39
N LEU A 612 0.22 9.48 -13.63
CA LEU A 612 1.65 9.18 -13.77
C LEU A 612 2.32 9.03 -12.40
N LEU A 613 2.75 7.81 -12.08
CA LEU A 613 3.65 7.56 -10.96
C LEU A 613 5.11 7.75 -11.39
N PRO A 614 5.97 8.31 -10.53
CA PRO A 614 7.38 8.48 -10.89
C PRO A 614 8.12 7.14 -10.95
N LEU A 615 9.00 7.02 -11.94
CA LEU A 615 9.89 5.88 -12.14
C LEU A 615 11.34 6.38 -12.24
N GLU A 616 12.25 5.73 -11.50
CA GLU A 616 13.67 6.04 -11.53
C GLU A 616 14.38 5.23 -12.60
N LEU A 617 15.07 5.94 -13.49
CA LEU A 617 15.74 5.42 -14.67
C LEU A 617 17.27 5.60 -14.50
N GLN A 618 17.91 4.86 -13.59
CA GLN A 618 19.35 5.02 -13.30
C GLN A 618 20.26 4.45 -14.43
N GLY A 619 21.20 5.26 -14.96
CA GLY A 619 22.34 4.78 -15.76
C GLY A 619 22.10 4.54 -17.27
N LEU A 620 21.25 5.32 -17.93
CA LEU A 620 20.66 4.94 -19.23
C LEU A 620 21.11 5.78 -20.44
N ALA A 621 22.33 5.57 -20.94
CA ALA A 621 22.73 6.12 -22.24
C ALA A 621 22.57 5.14 -23.42
N SER A 622 22.56 3.81 -23.21
CA SER A 622 22.54 2.85 -24.32
C SER A 622 21.58 1.67 -24.13
N SER A 623 21.06 1.18 -25.26
CA SER A 623 20.33 -0.08 -25.41
C SER A 623 21.31 -1.16 -25.87
N PRO A 624 21.29 -2.38 -25.30
CA PRO A 624 22.07 -3.50 -25.86
C PRO A 624 21.62 -3.88 -27.28
N LEU A 625 20.38 -3.55 -27.67
CA LEU A 625 19.85 -3.77 -29.03
C LEU A 625 20.56 -2.93 -30.10
N THR A 626 21.23 -1.84 -29.71
CA THR A 626 22.10 -1.04 -30.61
C THR A 626 23.55 -1.52 -30.66
N GLN A 627 23.95 -2.52 -29.86
CA GLN A 627 25.30 -3.11 -29.90
C GLN A 627 25.40 -4.35 -30.79
N ALA A 628 24.27 -4.97 -31.17
CA ALA A 628 24.25 -6.14 -32.06
C ALA A 628 24.66 -5.85 -33.52
N SER A 629 24.95 -4.58 -33.87
CA SER A 629 25.47 -4.17 -35.18
C SER A 629 26.95 -3.75 -35.18
N ARG A 630 27.68 -4.00 -34.09
CA ARG A 630 29.15 -3.94 -34.11
C ARG A 630 29.70 -5.36 -34.24
N PRO A 631 30.60 -5.64 -35.20
CA PRO A 631 31.30 -6.92 -35.21
C PRO A 631 32.01 -7.09 -33.87
N SER A 632 31.84 -8.26 -33.25
CA SER A 632 32.63 -8.63 -32.08
C SER A 632 34.12 -8.53 -32.44
N PRO A 633 34.98 -7.96 -31.59
CA PRO A 633 36.41 -8.22 -31.71
C PRO A 633 36.64 -9.67 -31.27
N MET A 634 36.48 -10.60 -32.22
CA MET A 634 37.04 -11.94 -32.08
C MET A 634 38.57 -11.81 -32.16
N ASN A 635 39.24 -12.26 -31.11
CA ASN A 635 40.56 -12.91 -31.13
C ASN A 635 41.58 -12.42 -32.18
N GLU A 636 42.16 -11.25 -31.94
CA GLU A 636 43.55 -10.96 -32.36
C GLU A 636 44.44 -10.86 -31.11
N SER A 637 44.70 -12.00 -30.47
CA SER A 637 45.84 -12.13 -29.54
C SER A 637 46.34 -13.57 -29.41
N ALA A 638 46.25 -14.34 -30.50
CA ALA A 638 46.82 -15.68 -30.60
C ALA A 638 47.62 -15.86 -31.90
N SER A 639 48.48 -14.90 -32.22
CA SER A 639 49.70 -15.12 -33.00
C SER A 639 50.66 -14.01 -32.60
N THR A 640 51.96 -14.29 -32.60
CA THR A 640 53.03 -13.42 -32.08
C THR A 640 53.30 -13.55 -30.57
N ARG A 641 53.76 -14.73 -30.14
CA ARG A 641 54.87 -14.91 -29.16
C ARG A 641 55.10 -16.40 -28.90
N MET A 642 55.85 -17.05 -29.78
CA MET A 642 56.68 -18.21 -29.47
C MET A 642 57.44 -18.58 -30.75
N ASN A 643 58.63 -18.00 -30.89
CA ASN A 643 59.75 -18.51 -31.67
C ASN A 643 60.92 -17.58 -31.41
N MET A 644 61.71 -17.90 -30.37
CA MET A 644 63.16 -17.68 -30.30
C MET A 644 63.65 -18.18 -28.93
N ALA A 645 64.07 -19.43 -28.90
CA ALA A 645 65.05 -19.96 -27.96
C ALA A 645 65.82 -21.06 -28.69
N THR A 646 67.00 -20.70 -29.19
CA THR A 646 68.04 -21.63 -29.66
C THR A 646 68.83 -22.20 -28.47
N PRO A 647 69.47 -23.37 -28.63
CA PRO A 647 70.10 -24.11 -27.54
C PRO A 647 71.53 -23.62 -27.25
N GLY A 648 71.91 -23.67 -25.97
CA GLY A 648 73.26 -23.44 -25.44
C GLY A 648 73.36 -24.02 -24.04
#